data_AF-A0A3M6T7V8-F1
#
_entry.id   AF-A0A3M6T7V8-F1
#
_cell.length_a   1.000
_cell.length_b   1.000
_cell.length_c   1.000
_cell.angle_alpha   90.00
_cell.angle_beta   90.00
_cell.angle_gamma   90.00
#
_symmetry.space_group_name_H-M   'P 1'
#
loop_
_entity.id
_entity.type
_entity.pdbx_description
1 polymer ?
#
loop_
_entity_poly.entity_id
_entity_poly.type
_entity_poly.pdbx_seq_one_letter_code
_entity_poly.pdbx_strand_id
1 'polypeptide(L)'
;MATKFEPDHFGLLCHLVTFSDWHRPKFGRFEFEPTVDALRKILPWETNFIIERSGSLAERLYLPRLEVAEENEGSSVRYGTDLDVMFLPQLAVIKEITESDEEENSVDESVSDVVAFIENAKEPRYVKLRVNTACRWSLPDDVLESEGDCVYVSSSKFCDVFRKNLNQVQEVAKAAGPSLLVTEHLIQESGISMDSVDLVFAFRCPNWPSVADEWAKRKRNWPQPEVVQMILHQGYAVVAKGSGDSSASHLEWRLSFSFAETVLAQNLNSVQRKCYLVVKGLVKDLHCEGIPSYWVKCAFFWFLEEADPDMWNNSNLGHCVLGVIERLTKCLQSYTLPNYFVKQRNHLQEISKESCATISKELTQIMQKPVLALANSPKLTKCIESILSQAPEKYGYSTLVALVKEFYSSPDKNVLNDFLKYHLYNLGLVLMKNPKTAQKGIEYIECVVQIWKGTGKQTNAYELLCDSIIQCLRRHDDGDAEATACLLISMRSLGFSDQDIIATLTKATNGIDLPASLFQNAGCFYHVQAYEDDVTEPNGELLNHAEIMLKKSVELQPTNASHYIELSMFLYRNDRFDEAIEAAKQGITCSKTSKVLKYLGYGQSEEITLDGNLGYHIQQNDTIEAPALIFAYYVLVACLEELHREDEALKFMDSYKTACGDPRKAIDEDDSLVLYNYSCLLLKLPGIHQNYADRDAIYLFFSNLKMVLRVDGINIVIQFQELDFLNRVVSLYNIRQFLDCFHDMQEGELYPYEWLAIMWSSNDHEINFYTIYF
;
A
#
# COMPACT_ATOMS: atom_id res chain seq x y z
N MET A 1 -17.43 4.75 44.89
CA MET A 1 -18.48 4.43 43.89
C MET A 1 -17.79 4.42 42.53
N ALA A 2 -17.36 3.24 42.07
CA ALA A 2 -16.82 3.08 40.73
C ALA A 2 -18.00 3.16 39.75
N THR A 3 -18.00 4.13 38.85
CA THR A 3 -18.91 4.18 37.71
C THR A 3 -18.75 2.86 36.96
N LYS A 4 -19.80 2.05 36.92
CA LYS A 4 -19.89 0.88 36.05
C LYS A 4 -19.70 1.39 34.63
N PHE A 5 -18.54 1.12 34.05
CA PHE A 5 -18.32 1.21 32.62
C PHE A 5 -19.37 0.30 31.94
N GLU A 6 -19.88 0.68 30.76
CA GLU A 6 -20.65 -0.21 29.89
C GLU A 6 -19.72 -0.73 28.77
N PRO A 7 -18.94 -1.79 29.05
CA PRO A 7 -17.95 -2.38 28.14
C PRO A 7 -18.53 -3.00 26.87
N ASP A 8 -19.86 -3.12 26.73
CA ASP A 8 -20.50 -3.59 25.50
C ASP A 8 -20.19 -2.66 24.32
N HIS A 9 -20.32 -1.35 24.55
CA HIS A 9 -20.05 -0.26 23.62
C HIS A 9 -18.58 -0.19 23.16
N PHE A 10 -17.65 -0.23 24.11
CA PHE A 10 -16.21 -0.24 23.82
C PHE A 10 -15.77 -1.56 23.18
N GLY A 11 -16.33 -2.69 23.63
CA GLY A 11 -16.07 -4.01 23.08
C GLY A 11 -16.48 -4.14 21.62
N LEU A 12 -17.62 -3.55 21.24
CA LEU A 12 -18.07 -3.44 19.86
C LEU A 12 -17.07 -2.67 18.98
N LEU A 13 -16.55 -1.52 19.44
CA LEU A 13 -15.49 -0.80 18.72
C LEU A 13 -14.20 -1.62 18.62
N CYS A 14 -13.82 -2.34 19.68
CA CYS A 14 -12.66 -3.24 19.65
C CYS A 14 -12.80 -4.35 18.60
N HIS A 15 -14.03 -4.82 18.32
CA HIS A 15 -14.29 -5.76 17.22
C HIS A 15 -14.08 -5.15 15.84
N LEU A 16 -14.50 -3.89 15.65
CA LEU A 16 -14.35 -3.19 14.37
C LEU A 16 -12.89 -2.90 14.02
N VAL A 17 -12.03 -2.69 15.02
CA VAL A 17 -10.58 -2.48 14.84
C VAL A 17 -9.86 -3.77 14.40
N THR A 18 -10.50 -4.94 14.51
CA THR A 18 -9.79 -6.22 14.40
C THR A 18 -10.45 -7.19 13.41
N PHE A 19 -9.90 -7.30 12.20
CA PHE A 19 -10.17 -8.45 11.32
C PHE A 19 -9.84 -9.76 12.05
N SER A 20 -10.66 -10.80 11.85
CA SER A 20 -10.28 -12.19 12.14
C SER A 20 -9.11 -12.65 11.25
N ASP A 21 -8.98 -12.04 10.09
CA ASP A 21 -8.02 -12.37 9.03
C ASP A 21 -6.99 -11.26 8.87
N TRP A 22 -6.31 -10.88 9.95
CA TRP A 22 -5.02 -10.20 9.80
C TRP A 22 -4.16 -11.10 8.92
N HIS A 23 -4.10 -10.72 7.64
CA HIS A 23 -3.60 -11.54 6.56
C HIS A 23 -2.22 -12.04 6.93
N ARG A 24 -1.87 -13.29 6.60
CA ARG A 24 -0.46 -13.64 6.49
C ARG A 24 0.06 -12.83 5.31
N PRO A 25 0.82 -11.75 5.51
CA PRO A 25 1.37 -11.04 4.37
C PRO A 25 2.30 -12.04 3.68
N LYS A 26 2.13 -12.22 2.37
CA LYS A 26 3.10 -12.99 1.59
C LYS A 26 4.30 -12.07 1.40
N PHE A 27 5.24 -12.13 2.32
CA PHE A 27 6.44 -11.29 2.34
C PHE A 27 7.47 -11.68 1.26
N GLY A 28 7.06 -12.38 0.20
CA GLY A 28 7.98 -13.00 -0.75
C GLY A 28 8.96 -14.00 -0.10
N ARG A 29 10.08 -14.24 -0.79
CA ARG A 29 11.20 -15.08 -0.33
C ARG A 29 12.34 -14.16 0.11
N PHE A 30 12.84 -14.39 1.33
CA PHE A 30 14.06 -13.75 1.82
C PHE A 30 15.25 -14.67 1.57
N GLU A 31 16.31 -14.13 0.97
CA GLU A 31 17.61 -14.81 0.82
C GLU A 31 18.56 -14.25 1.89
N PHE A 32 19.11 -15.14 2.71
CA PHE A 32 19.98 -14.80 3.84
C PHE A 32 21.40 -15.36 3.65
N GLU A 33 21.73 -15.79 2.44
CA GLU A 33 23.01 -16.39 2.05
C GLU A 33 24.22 -15.56 2.51
N PRO A 34 24.28 -14.22 2.31
CA PRO A 34 25.39 -13.40 2.82
C PRO A 34 25.54 -13.47 4.35
N THR A 35 24.41 -13.52 5.07
CA THR A 35 24.39 -13.62 6.53
C THR A 35 24.87 -14.99 6.99
N VAL A 36 24.41 -16.05 6.32
CA VAL A 36 24.83 -17.43 6.59
C VAL A 36 26.33 -17.59 6.30
N ASP A 37 26.84 -17.04 5.22
CA ASP A 37 28.27 -17.11 4.88
C ASP A 37 29.15 -16.32 5.87
N ALA A 38 28.67 -15.19 6.37
CA ALA A 38 29.34 -14.45 7.43
C ALA A 38 29.42 -15.25 8.74
N LEU A 39 28.38 -16.02 9.07
CA LEU A 39 28.35 -16.91 10.24
C LEU A 39 29.23 -18.15 10.05
N ARG A 40 29.30 -18.73 8.84
CA ARG A 40 30.18 -19.87 8.53
C ARG A 40 31.66 -19.53 8.70
N LYS A 41 32.06 -18.27 8.54
CA LYS A 41 33.42 -17.82 8.87
C LYS A 41 33.74 -17.92 10.37
N ILE A 42 32.72 -17.94 11.23
CA ILE A 42 32.87 -18.13 12.68
C ILE A 42 32.70 -19.61 13.07
N LEU A 43 31.74 -20.30 12.45
CA LEU A 43 31.42 -21.71 12.71
C LEU A 43 31.56 -22.53 11.41
N PRO A 44 32.78 -22.82 10.93
CA PRO A 44 33.02 -23.44 9.62
C PRO A 44 32.50 -24.87 9.49
N TRP A 45 32.20 -25.57 10.58
CA TRP A 45 31.60 -26.91 10.56
C TRP A 45 30.08 -26.90 10.41
N GLU A 46 29.42 -25.74 10.58
CA GLU A 46 27.97 -25.61 10.40
C GLU A 46 27.63 -25.64 8.91
N THR A 47 27.03 -26.75 8.48
CA THR A 47 26.59 -26.90 7.08
C THR A 47 25.40 -26.01 6.78
N ASN A 48 24.52 -25.78 7.75
CA ASN A 48 23.34 -24.94 7.61
C ASN A 48 22.88 -24.37 8.96
N PHE A 49 22.26 -23.19 8.92
CA PHE A 49 21.66 -22.54 10.09
C PHE A 49 20.15 -22.66 10.05
N ILE A 50 19.51 -22.86 11.21
CA ILE A 50 18.06 -22.69 11.32
C ILE A 50 17.80 -21.18 11.36
N ILE A 51 16.98 -20.71 10.41
CA ILE A 51 16.59 -19.31 10.29
C ILE A 51 15.17 -19.18 10.84
N GLU A 52 15.06 -18.68 12.08
CA GLU A 52 13.81 -18.52 12.79
C GLU A 52 13.34 -17.07 12.75
N ARG A 53 12.16 -16.82 12.16
CA ARG A 53 11.51 -15.50 12.28
C ARG A 53 10.95 -15.38 13.68
N SER A 54 11.13 -14.23 14.31
CA SER A 54 10.64 -13.99 15.67
C SER A 54 9.90 -12.65 15.78
N GLY A 55 9.55 -12.26 17.00
CA GLY A 55 8.93 -10.98 17.28
C GLY A 55 7.50 -10.85 16.77
N SER A 56 7.01 -9.61 16.74
CA SER A 56 5.58 -9.34 16.52
C SER A 56 5.08 -9.84 15.16
N LEU A 57 5.95 -9.88 14.15
CA LEU A 57 5.59 -10.34 12.80
C LEU A 57 5.33 -11.85 12.77
N ALA A 58 6.29 -12.65 13.26
CA ALA A 58 6.18 -14.11 13.30
C ALA A 58 5.03 -14.58 14.21
N GLU A 59 4.80 -13.85 15.30
CA GLU A 59 3.73 -14.11 16.27
C GLU A 59 2.34 -13.72 15.76
N ARG A 60 2.25 -12.98 14.64
CA ARG A 60 1.02 -12.32 14.16
C ARG A 60 0.39 -11.42 15.22
N LEU A 61 1.26 -10.65 15.88
CA LEU A 61 0.99 -9.70 16.95
C LEU A 61 1.57 -8.31 16.61
N TYR A 62 1.77 -8.01 15.31
CA TYR A 62 2.23 -6.71 14.82
C TYR A 62 1.08 -5.69 14.78
N LEU A 63 1.32 -4.44 14.42
CA LEU A 63 0.28 -3.48 14.05
C LEU A 63 0.67 -2.96 12.68
N PRO A 64 -0.15 -3.12 11.62
CA PRO A 64 0.21 -2.62 10.30
C PRO A 64 0.27 -1.10 10.37
N ARG A 65 1.32 -0.50 9.80
CA ARG A 65 1.21 0.86 9.27
C ARG A 65 0.41 0.75 7.99
N LEU A 66 -0.74 1.43 7.90
CA LEU A 66 -1.53 1.51 6.68
C LEU A 66 -1.18 2.84 6.02
N GLU A 67 -0.47 2.79 4.90
CA GLU A 67 -0.32 3.94 3.99
C GLU A 67 -1.33 3.81 2.86
N VAL A 68 -2.01 4.92 2.55
CA VAL A 68 -2.93 5.00 1.42
C VAL A 68 -2.05 5.15 0.18
N ALA A 69 -2.19 4.24 -0.79
CA ALA A 69 -1.52 4.36 -2.07
C ALA A 69 -1.95 5.67 -2.76
N GLU A 70 -1.00 6.38 -3.35
CA GLU A 70 -1.28 7.50 -4.25
C GLU A 70 -2.06 6.99 -5.48
N GLU A 71 -2.86 7.87 -6.07
CA GLU A 71 -4.03 7.58 -6.94
C GLU A 71 -3.76 6.70 -8.18
N ASN A 72 -2.51 6.36 -8.50
CA ASN A 72 -2.14 5.62 -9.71
C ASN A 72 -1.68 4.16 -9.49
N GLU A 73 -1.63 3.66 -8.26
CA GLU A 73 -1.37 2.23 -7.99
C GLU A 73 -2.56 1.63 -7.26
N GLY A 74 -3.42 0.89 -7.99
CA GLY A 74 -4.65 0.29 -7.49
C GLY A 74 -4.57 -0.12 -6.02
N SER A 75 -5.28 0.64 -5.16
CA SER A 75 -5.39 0.52 -3.71
C SER A 75 -4.54 -0.58 -3.04
N SER A 76 -3.21 -0.42 -3.04
CA SER A 76 -2.31 -1.34 -2.34
C SER A 76 -2.02 -0.76 -0.95
N VAL A 77 -2.52 -1.43 0.08
CA VAL A 77 -2.23 -1.08 1.46
C VAL A 77 -0.76 -1.44 1.73
N ARG A 78 0.12 -0.45 1.86
CA ARG A 78 1.52 -0.70 2.23
C ARG A 78 1.61 -0.95 3.73
N TYR A 79 2.27 -2.04 4.11
CA TYR A 79 2.52 -2.43 5.50
C TYR A 79 3.93 -2.04 5.91
N GLY A 80 4.11 -1.07 6.81
CA GLY A 80 5.40 -0.75 7.44
C GLY A 80 5.64 -1.56 8.71
N THR A 81 6.56 -2.54 8.70
CA THR A 81 6.89 -3.38 9.88
C THR A 81 8.37 -3.73 9.97
N ASP A 82 8.88 -3.90 11.19
CA ASP A 82 10.20 -4.50 11.46
C ASP A 82 10.15 -6.04 11.33
N LEU A 83 11.22 -6.65 10.81
CA LEU A 83 11.40 -8.11 10.77
C LEU A 83 12.54 -8.55 11.70
N ASP A 84 12.22 -9.33 12.72
CA ASP A 84 13.20 -9.97 13.59
C ASP A 84 13.58 -11.38 13.06
N VAL A 85 14.88 -11.63 12.81
CA VAL A 85 15.37 -12.93 12.33
C VAL A 85 16.47 -13.45 13.26
N MET A 86 16.32 -14.70 13.71
CA MET A 86 17.28 -15.40 14.55
C MET A 86 17.97 -16.51 13.76
N PHE A 87 19.30 -16.54 13.81
CA PHE A 87 20.14 -17.57 13.20
C PHE A 87 20.68 -18.51 14.27
N LEU A 88 20.39 -19.80 14.14
CA LEU A 88 20.75 -20.82 15.11
C LEU A 88 21.65 -21.87 14.46
N PRO A 89 22.84 -22.15 15.01
CA PRO A 89 23.64 -23.29 14.59
C PRO A 89 22.92 -24.59 14.94
N GLN A 90 23.12 -25.63 14.13
CA GLN A 90 22.50 -26.94 14.35
C GLN A 90 23.39 -27.88 15.14
N LEU A 91 24.71 -27.78 14.96
CA LEU A 91 25.68 -28.68 15.58
C LEU A 91 26.24 -28.09 16.87
N ALA A 92 26.32 -26.77 17.01
CA ALA A 92 26.80 -26.12 18.22
C ALA A 92 25.73 -26.08 19.32
N VAL A 93 25.79 -27.06 20.24
CA VAL A 93 24.87 -27.16 21.38
C VAL A 93 25.45 -26.47 22.63
N ILE A 94 24.59 -25.78 23.37
CA ILE A 94 24.90 -25.18 24.68
C ILE A 94 24.11 -25.93 25.78
N LYS A 95 24.78 -26.30 26.88
CA LYS A 95 24.17 -27.04 28.00
C LYS A 95 24.37 -26.31 29.33
N GLU A 96 23.37 -26.39 30.21
CA GLU A 96 23.52 -26.02 31.62
C GLU A 96 24.39 -27.05 32.38
N ILE A 97 25.26 -26.59 33.28
CA ILE A 97 26.04 -27.47 34.17
C ILE A 97 25.10 -27.99 35.26
N THR A 98 25.02 -29.30 35.46
CA THR A 98 24.23 -29.91 36.53
C THR A 98 25.11 -30.29 37.73
N GLU A 99 24.56 -30.38 38.94
CA GLU A 99 25.31 -30.79 40.15
C GLU A 99 25.95 -32.20 39.99
N SER A 100 25.36 -33.07 39.17
CA SER A 100 25.96 -34.36 38.78
C SER A 100 27.16 -34.24 37.84
N ASP A 101 27.27 -33.16 37.08
CA ASP A 101 28.42 -32.87 36.22
C ASP A 101 29.63 -32.29 37.02
N GLU A 102 29.42 -31.86 38.27
CA GLU A 102 30.46 -31.30 39.17
C GLU A 102 31.12 -32.35 40.09
N GLU A 103 30.41 -33.44 40.42
CA GLU A 103 30.94 -34.52 41.29
C GLU A 103 31.82 -35.53 40.54
N GLU A 104 31.68 -35.66 39.21
CA GLU A 104 32.57 -36.45 38.36
C GLU A 104 33.70 -35.57 37.81
N ASN A 105 34.80 -35.47 38.56
CA ASN A 105 36.08 -34.87 38.11
C ASN A 105 36.78 -35.65 36.96
N SER A 106 36.02 -36.35 36.12
CA SER A 106 36.51 -37.08 34.96
C SER A 106 35.38 -37.27 33.93
N VAL A 107 35.00 -36.21 33.22
CA VAL A 107 34.31 -36.36 31.94
C VAL A 107 35.29 -35.96 30.84
N ASP A 108 36.21 -36.87 30.57
CA ASP A 108 36.85 -36.99 29.26
C ASP A 108 36.02 -38.03 28.46
N GLU A 109 35.77 -37.74 27.19
CA GLU A 109 35.37 -38.69 26.12
C GLU A 109 33.89 -39.05 25.82
N SER A 110 32.83 -38.32 26.21
CA SER A 110 31.47 -38.65 25.64
C SER A 110 30.50 -37.52 25.27
N VAL A 111 30.91 -36.26 25.25
CA VAL A 111 30.03 -35.16 24.81
C VAL A 111 30.67 -34.36 23.67
N SER A 112 30.78 -34.96 22.47
CA SER A 112 31.40 -34.33 21.29
C SER A 112 30.62 -33.13 20.73
N ASP A 113 29.36 -32.95 21.15
CA ASP A 113 28.43 -32.04 20.48
C ASP A 113 28.17 -30.75 21.29
N VAL A 114 28.65 -30.66 22.55
CA VAL A 114 28.46 -29.48 23.41
C VAL A 114 29.67 -28.55 23.31
N VAL A 115 29.45 -27.37 22.74
CA VAL A 115 30.52 -26.39 22.44
C VAL A 115 30.83 -25.51 23.66
N ALA A 116 29.83 -25.18 24.47
CA ALA A 116 30.02 -24.45 25.71
C ALA A 116 28.93 -24.76 26.75
N PHE A 117 29.27 -24.50 28.01
CA PHE A 117 28.44 -24.69 29.17
C PHE A 117 27.96 -23.35 29.73
N ILE A 118 26.73 -23.31 30.23
CA ILE A 118 26.16 -22.13 30.88
C ILE A 118 26.66 -22.06 32.31
N GLU A 119 27.34 -20.97 32.62
CA GLU A 119 27.73 -20.60 33.97
C GLU A 119 26.75 -19.57 34.54
N ASN A 120 26.52 -19.64 35.86
CA ASN A 120 25.54 -18.82 36.58
C ASN A 120 24.12 -18.99 36.03
N ALA A 121 23.72 -20.22 35.73
CA ALA A 121 22.43 -20.51 35.10
C ALA A 121 21.19 -20.10 35.92
N LYS A 122 21.37 -19.83 37.22
CA LYS A 122 20.33 -19.28 38.11
C LYS A 122 20.17 -17.75 37.98
N GLU A 123 21.03 -17.06 37.23
CA GLU A 123 20.91 -15.62 36.97
C GLU A 123 19.72 -15.34 36.04
N PRO A 124 18.84 -14.39 36.40
CA PRO A 124 17.52 -14.26 35.76
C PRO A 124 17.52 -13.60 34.38
N ARG A 125 18.68 -13.17 33.86
CA ARG A 125 18.73 -12.36 32.64
C ARG A 125 19.92 -12.62 31.73
N TYR A 126 21.12 -12.71 32.31
CA TYR A 126 22.37 -12.84 31.58
C TYR A 126 23.15 -14.03 32.12
N VAL A 127 23.81 -14.76 31.23
CA VAL A 127 24.66 -15.91 31.55
C VAL A 127 26.01 -15.78 30.87
N LYS A 128 27.01 -16.51 31.36
CA LYS A 128 28.30 -16.66 30.67
C LYS A 128 28.36 -18.03 30.00
N LEU A 129 29.01 -18.10 28.85
CA LEU A 129 29.20 -19.35 28.10
C LEU A 129 30.65 -19.82 28.21
N ARG A 130 30.91 -20.75 29.13
CA ARG A 130 32.23 -21.33 29.37
C ARG A 130 32.52 -22.40 28.31
N VAL A 131 33.57 -22.23 27.54
CA VAL A 131 33.94 -23.13 26.44
C VAL A 131 34.24 -24.52 26.98
N ASN A 132 33.74 -25.55 26.28
CA ASN A 132 34.16 -26.92 26.52
C ASN A 132 35.60 -27.08 26.00
N THR A 133 36.54 -27.44 26.88
CA THR A 133 37.96 -27.59 26.53
C THR A 133 38.17 -28.57 25.36
N ALA A 134 37.35 -29.62 25.27
CA ALA A 134 37.38 -30.60 24.19
C ALA A 134 36.88 -30.05 22.83
N CYS A 135 36.22 -28.89 22.82
CA CYS A 135 35.71 -28.22 21.63
C CYS A 135 36.38 -26.85 21.40
N ARG A 136 37.41 -26.51 22.18
CA ARG A 136 38.08 -25.19 22.15
C ARG A 136 38.70 -24.88 20.78
N TRP A 137 39.25 -25.89 20.12
CA TRP A 137 39.85 -25.77 18.78
C TRP A 137 38.81 -25.60 17.66
N SER A 138 37.55 -25.88 17.93
CA SER A 138 36.49 -25.63 16.97
C SER A 138 36.22 -24.13 16.88
N LEU A 139 36.14 -23.39 18.00
CA LEU A 139 35.84 -21.95 17.96
C LEU A 139 37.07 -21.08 17.61
N PRO A 140 36.92 -20.02 16.77
CA PRO A 140 37.99 -19.08 16.49
C PRO A 140 38.47 -18.33 17.74
N ASP A 141 39.77 -18.11 17.87
CA ASP A 141 40.34 -17.33 19.00
C ASP A 141 39.75 -15.91 19.10
N ASP A 142 39.41 -15.32 17.95
CA ASP A 142 38.87 -13.96 17.85
C ASP A 142 37.52 -13.78 18.54
N VAL A 143 36.76 -14.86 18.79
CA VAL A 143 35.45 -14.80 19.51
C VAL A 143 35.55 -15.21 20.97
N LEU A 144 36.76 -15.51 21.45
CA LEU A 144 36.99 -16.09 22.77
C LEU A 144 37.70 -15.12 23.70
N GLU A 145 37.50 -15.32 24.99
CA GLU A 145 38.08 -14.47 26.02
C GLU A 145 38.37 -15.26 27.29
N SER A 146 39.54 -15.02 27.88
CA SER A 146 39.99 -15.74 29.06
C SER A 146 39.78 -14.88 30.30
N GLU A 147 39.17 -15.46 31.33
CA GLU A 147 38.99 -14.85 32.65
C GLU A 147 39.44 -15.87 33.69
N GLY A 148 40.63 -15.66 34.26
CA GLY A 148 41.30 -16.65 35.11
C GLY A 148 41.71 -17.89 34.32
N ASP A 149 41.44 -19.08 34.88
CA ASP A 149 41.73 -20.38 34.26
C ASP A 149 40.64 -20.84 33.26
N CYS A 150 39.58 -20.04 33.08
CA CYS A 150 38.44 -20.37 32.23
C CYS A 150 38.47 -19.57 30.92
N VAL A 151 37.94 -20.19 29.85
CA VAL A 151 37.76 -19.55 28.54
C VAL A 151 36.26 -19.44 28.24
N TYR A 152 35.83 -18.29 27.77
CA TYR A 152 34.44 -17.96 27.48
C TYR A 152 34.23 -17.56 26.03
N VAL A 153 33.02 -17.80 25.52
CA VAL A 153 32.56 -17.20 24.26
C VAL A 153 32.14 -15.77 24.56
N SER A 154 32.89 -14.79 24.06
CA SER A 154 32.65 -13.37 24.30
C SER A 154 31.58 -12.87 23.35
N SER A 155 30.46 -12.38 23.89
CA SER A 155 29.33 -11.89 23.10
C SER A 155 29.69 -10.66 22.28
N SER A 156 30.48 -9.74 22.83
CA SER A 156 30.95 -8.55 22.11
C SER A 156 31.87 -8.93 20.95
N LYS A 157 32.89 -9.75 21.21
CA LYS A 157 33.82 -10.19 20.17
C LYS A 157 33.12 -10.97 19.06
N PHE A 158 32.17 -11.84 19.44
CA PHE A 158 31.34 -12.55 18.47
C PHE A 158 30.60 -11.58 17.55
N CYS A 159 29.88 -10.60 18.12
CA CYS A 159 29.15 -9.59 17.35
C CYS A 159 30.07 -8.77 16.44
N ASP A 160 31.28 -8.43 16.90
CA ASP A 160 32.26 -7.65 16.13
C ASP A 160 32.83 -8.46 14.95
N VAL A 161 33.18 -9.72 15.16
CA VAL A 161 33.63 -10.63 14.10
C VAL A 161 32.50 -10.86 13.09
N PHE A 162 31.28 -11.11 13.57
CA PHE A 162 30.11 -11.30 12.71
C PHE A 162 29.84 -10.07 11.84
N ARG A 163 29.84 -8.88 12.44
CA ARG A 163 29.67 -7.61 11.71
C ARG A 163 30.78 -7.40 10.68
N LYS A 164 32.04 -7.65 11.06
CA LYS A 164 33.19 -7.53 10.16
C LYS A 164 33.06 -8.47 8.96
N ASN A 165 32.61 -9.70 9.19
CA ASN A 165 32.41 -10.69 8.14
C ASN A 165 31.24 -10.35 7.21
N LEU A 166 30.15 -9.80 7.77
CA LEU A 166 28.98 -9.37 7.01
C LEU A 166 29.27 -8.13 6.16
N ASN A 167 30.00 -7.15 6.71
CA ASN A 167 30.44 -5.94 5.98
C ASN A 167 31.35 -6.22 4.78
N GLN A 168 31.97 -7.41 4.70
CA GLN A 168 32.76 -7.81 3.54
C GLN A 168 31.90 -8.26 2.35
N VAL A 169 30.64 -8.60 2.60
CA VAL A 169 29.72 -9.17 1.59
C VAL A 169 28.48 -8.30 1.36
N GLN A 170 28.15 -7.39 2.29
CA GLN A 170 26.99 -6.50 2.21
C GLN A 170 27.19 -5.25 3.07
N GLU A 171 26.70 -4.08 2.67
CA GLU A 171 26.79 -2.86 3.49
C GLU A 171 25.72 -2.89 4.58
N VAL A 172 26.12 -3.10 5.83
CA VAL A 172 25.19 -3.18 6.98
C VAL A 172 25.01 -1.80 7.60
N ALA A 173 23.77 -1.39 7.81
CA ALA A 173 23.47 -0.21 8.62
C ALA A 173 23.81 -0.42 10.11
N LYS A 174 23.80 0.68 10.86
CA LYS A 174 24.34 0.83 12.22
C LYS A 174 23.90 -0.27 13.21
N ALA A 175 24.79 -0.71 14.11
CA ALA A 175 24.45 -1.65 15.18
C ALA A 175 23.40 -1.08 16.17
N ALA A 176 22.38 -1.86 16.54
CA ALA A 176 21.29 -1.47 17.43
C ALA A 176 21.00 -2.54 18.50
N GLY A 177 21.91 -2.72 19.46
CA GLY A 177 21.74 -3.73 20.53
C GLY A 177 22.20 -5.13 20.11
N PRO A 178 21.43 -6.23 20.34
CA PRO A 178 21.83 -7.60 19.95
C PRO A 178 21.81 -7.80 18.43
N SER A 179 21.12 -6.93 17.71
CA SER A 179 20.89 -7.05 16.28
C SER A 179 21.86 -6.19 15.48
N LEU A 180 22.19 -6.69 14.30
CA LEU A 180 22.67 -5.86 13.21
C LEU A 180 21.45 -5.40 12.42
N LEU A 181 21.23 -4.08 12.38
CA LEU A 181 20.16 -3.48 11.59
C LEU A 181 20.63 -3.44 10.13
N VAL A 182 19.99 -4.19 9.24
CA VAL A 182 20.25 -4.05 7.80
C VAL A 182 19.16 -3.18 7.21
N THR A 183 19.56 -2.09 6.54
CA THR A 183 18.68 -1.24 5.74
C THR A 183 19.11 -1.39 4.29
N GLU A 184 18.68 -2.46 3.60
CA GLU A 184 19.00 -2.62 2.19
C GLU A 184 17.85 -3.25 1.39
N HIS A 185 17.86 -3.01 0.09
CA HIS A 185 16.88 -3.41 -0.94
C HIS A 185 16.53 -4.90 -0.86
N LEU A 186 15.44 -5.19 -0.16
CA LEU A 186 14.76 -6.48 -0.23
C LEU A 186 14.02 -6.59 -1.57
N ILE A 187 14.05 -7.76 -2.20
CA ILE A 187 13.19 -8.05 -3.36
C ILE A 187 11.75 -8.06 -2.86
N GLN A 188 11.08 -6.92 -2.95
CA GLN A 188 9.71 -6.73 -2.50
C GLN A 188 8.75 -7.33 -3.55
N GLU A 189 7.88 -8.26 -3.14
CA GLU A 189 6.63 -8.48 -3.86
C GLU A 189 5.67 -7.32 -3.55
N SER A 190 4.82 -6.96 -4.51
CA SER A 190 3.96 -5.78 -4.48
C SER A 190 3.14 -5.64 -3.19
N GLY A 191 3.24 -4.47 -2.53
CA GLY A 191 2.35 -4.03 -1.43
C GLY A 191 2.89 -4.12 0.01
N ILE A 192 4.14 -4.49 0.28
CA ILE A 192 4.71 -4.49 1.65
C ILE A 192 6.06 -3.77 1.69
N SER A 193 6.21 -2.79 2.58
CA SER A 193 7.45 -2.04 2.80
C SER A 193 8.09 -2.42 4.14
N MET A 194 9.28 -3.00 4.14
CA MET A 194 9.97 -3.31 5.39
C MET A 194 10.72 -2.09 5.89
N ASP A 195 10.49 -1.68 7.14
CA ASP A 195 11.19 -0.53 7.73
C ASP A 195 12.63 -0.92 8.11
N SER A 196 12.81 -2.14 8.64
CA SER A 196 14.12 -2.68 8.99
C SER A 196 14.12 -4.20 9.18
N VAL A 197 15.31 -4.81 9.07
CA VAL A 197 15.54 -6.23 9.42
C VAL A 197 16.57 -6.31 10.54
N ASP A 198 16.17 -6.87 11.68
CA ASP A 198 17.01 -7.16 12.83
C ASP A 198 17.59 -8.58 12.72
N LEU A 199 18.88 -8.68 12.42
CA LEU A 199 19.59 -9.96 12.35
C LEU A 199 20.24 -10.28 13.69
N VAL A 200 19.84 -11.39 14.31
CA VAL A 200 20.33 -11.83 15.63
C VAL A 200 20.92 -13.23 15.55
N PHE A 201 22.16 -13.38 16.00
CA PHE A 201 22.73 -14.70 16.23
C PHE A 201 22.38 -15.21 17.63
N ALA A 202 22.08 -16.51 17.72
CA ALA A 202 21.78 -17.16 18.99
C ALA A 202 22.30 -18.60 19.02
N PHE A 203 22.63 -19.08 20.21
CA PHE A 203 22.82 -20.51 20.43
C PHE A 203 21.55 -21.15 20.98
N ARG A 204 21.22 -22.33 20.47
CA ARG A 204 20.11 -23.13 20.98
C ARG A 204 20.53 -23.85 22.27
N CYS A 205 19.65 -23.79 23.27
CA CYS A 205 19.74 -24.52 24.51
C CYS A 205 18.56 -25.52 24.55
N PRO A 206 18.80 -26.83 24.37
CA PRO A 206 17.71 -27.79 24.14
C PRO A 206 16.87 -28.07 25.39
N ASN A 207 17.44 -27.89 26.58
CA ASN A 207 16.74 -28.12 27.85
C ASN A 207 16.12 -26.82 28.37
N TRP A 208 14.96 -26.92 29.02
CA TRP A 208 14.35 -25.76 29.70
C TRP A 208 15.28 -25.23 30.80
N PRO A 209 15.47 -23.91 30.94
CA PRO A 209 16.45 -23.37 31.87
C PRO A 209 15.96 -23.48 33.32
N SER A 210 16.84 -23.87 34.23
CA SER A 210 16.50 -24.04 35.65
C SER A 210 15.93 -22.78 36.30
N VAL A 211 16.40 -21.59 35.90
CA VAL A 211 15.88 -20.31 36.39
C VAL A 211 14.39 -20.08 36.06
N ALA A 212 13.85 -20.79 35.06
CA ALA A 212 12.45 -20.76 34.66
C ALA A 212 11.66 -22.00 35.12
N ASP A 213 12.19 -22.84 36.01
CA ASP A 213 11.51 -24.05 36.52
C ASP A 213 10.17 -23.77 37.18
N GLU A 214 10.01 -22.60 37.81
CA GLU A 214 8.74 -22.18 38.38
C GLU A 214 7.65 -22.08 37.31
N TRP A 215 8.02 -21.62 36.10
CA TRP A 215 7.09 -21.52 34.98
C TRP A 215 6.63 -22.90 34.51
N ALA A 216 7.41 -23.97 34.65
CA ALA A 216 6.97 -25.31 34.30
C ALA A 216 5.88 -25.82 35.27
N LYS A 217 5.95 -25.44 36.55
CA LYS A 217 5.12 -25.96 37.65
C LYS A 217 3.94 -25.05 38.01
N ARG A 218 3.86 -23.86 37.42
CA ARG A 218 2.86 -22.83 37.76
C ARG A 218 1.44 -23.30 37.47
N LYS A 219 0.53 -23.09 38.44
CA LYS A 219 -0.91 -23.26 38.23
C LYS A 219 -1.45 -22.10 37.39
N ARG A 220 -2.20 -22.40 36.33
CA ARG A 220 -2.71 -21.40 35.36
C ARG A 220 -4.00 -21.87 34.69
N ASN A 221 -4.79 -20.91 34.19
CA ASN A 221 -5.97 -21.19 33.35
C ASN A 221 -5.61 -21.32 31.85
N TRP A 222 -4.49 -20.73 31.45
CA TRP A 222 -3.94 -20.75 30.10
C TRP A 222 -2.40 -20.68 30.17
N PRO A 223 -1.64 -21.28 29.23
CA PRO A 223 -2.11 -22.17 28.18
C PRO A 223 -2.41 -23.59 28.72
N GLN A 224 -2.94 -24.46 27.87
CA GLN A 224 -3.20 -25.85 28.24
C GLN A 224 -1.90 -26.63 28.52
N PRO A 225 -1.93 -27.68 29.37
CA PRO A 225 -0.75 -28.45 29.76
C PRO A 225 0.08 -28.97 28.57
N GLU A 226 -0.57 -29.32 27.46
CA GLU A 226 0.09 -29.83 26.25
C GLU A 226 0.96 -28.75 25.59
N VAL A 227 0.49 -27.51 25.58
CA VAL A 227 1.25 -26.35 25.08
C VAL A 227 2.44 -26.06 26.00
N VAL A 228 2.26 -26.18 27.32
CA VAL A 228 3.36 -26.08 28.29
C VAL A 228 4.41 -27.14 27.98
N GLN A 229 4.03 -28.41 27.81
CA GLN A 229 4.98 -29.46 27.44
C GLN A 229 5.69 -29.16 26.13
N MET A 230 4.98 -28.73 25.09
CA MET A 230 5.60 -28.36 23.81
C MET A 230 6.67 -27.27 23.97
N ILE A 231 6.41 -26.26 24.82
CA ILE A 231 7.39 -25.21 25.14
C ILE A 231 8.61 -25.79 25.86
N LEU A 232 8.41 -26.66 26.85
CA LEU A 232 9.51 -27.27 27.59
C LEU A 232 10.42 -28.14 26.68
N HIS A 233 9.84 -28.86 25.72
CA HIS A 233 10.58 -29.69 24.77
C HIS A 233 11.37 -28.88 23.72
N GLN A 234 10.96 -27.65 23.43
CA GLN A 234 11.68 -26.81 22.46
C GLN A 234 12.98 -26.20 23.03
N GLY A 235 13.04 -26.05 24.35
CA GLY A 235 14.13 -25.38 25.05
C GLY A 235 14.05 -23.86 24.91
N TYR A 236 15.21 -23.20 24.85
CA TYR A 236 15.34 -21.74 24.73
C TYR A 236 16.59 -21.37 23.93
N ALA A 237 16.89 -20.07 23.83
CA ALA A 237 18.10 -19.60 23.18
C ALA A 237 18.85 -18.57 24.04
N VAL A 238 20.14 -18.43 23.78
CA VAL A 238 20.97 -17.35 24.33
C VAL A 238 21.46 -16.46 23.20
N VAL A 239 21.23 -15.15 23.31
CA VAL A 239 21.59 -14.17 22.28
C VAL A 239 22.81 -13.35 22.72
N ALA A 240 23.65 -12.98 21.77
CA ALA A 240 24.88 -12.21 22.00
C ALA A 240 24.58 -10.77 22.43
N LYS A 241 24.24 -10.57 23.71
CA LYS A 241 23.93 -9.25 24.29
C LYS A 241 24.25 -9.22 25.77
N GLY A 242 25.18 -8.35 26.14
CA GLY A 242 25.46 -8.04 27.54
C GLY A 242 24.54 -6.99 28.16
N SER A 243 24.66 -6.85 29.48
CA SER A 243 24.07 -5.76 30.24
C SER A 243 24.88 -4.48 30.05
N GLY A 244 24.24 -3.36 29.69
CA GLY A 244 24.95 -2.09 29.47
C GLY A 244 25.70 -1.57 30.70
N ASP A 245 25.27 -2.00 31.89
CA ASP A 245 25.79 -1.50 33.18
C ASP A 245 26.76 -2.49 33.86
N SER A 246 27.05 -3.64 33.25
CA SER A 246 27.92 -4.67 33.81
C SER A 246 29.37 -4.52 33.35
N SER A 247 30.34 -4.64 34.26
CA SER A 247 31.76 -4.73 33.88
C SER A 247 32.08 -5.99 33.08
N ALA A 248 31.24 -7.03 33.17
CA ALA A 248 31.36 -8.28 32.43
C ALA A 248 30.44 -8.34 31.20
N SER A 249 29.84 -7.20 30.79
CA SER A 249 28.90 -7.10 29.65
C SER A 249 29.39 -7.80 28.38
N HIS A 250 30.69 -7.69 28.09
CA HIS A 250 31.32 -8.26 26.91
C HIS A 250 31.30 -9.80 26.87
N LEU A 251 31.14 -10.47 28.02
CA LEU A 251 31.01 -11.93 28.14
C LEU A 251 29.57 -12.42 28.33
N GLU A 252 28.64 -11.50 28.53
CA GLU A 252 27.26 -11.83 28.89
C GLU A 252 26.41 -12.15 27.66
N TRP A 253 25.64 -13.22 27.77
CA TRP A 253 24.64 -13.65 26.80
C TRP A 253 23.26 -13.56 27.44
N ARG A 254 22.29 -13.00 26.71
CA ARG A 254 20.93 -12.79 27.25
C ARG A 254 20.04 -13.99 26.95
N LEU A 255 19.30 -14.44 27.97
CA LEU A 255 18.26 -15.46 27.78
C LEU A 255 17.16 -14.95 26.82
N SER A 256 16.76 -15.80 25.88
CA SER A 256 15.70 -15.53 24.90
C SER A 256 14.70 -16.68 24.85
N PHE A 257 13.43 -16.33 25.02
CA PHE A 257 12.31 -17.27 24.99
C PHE A 257 11.46 -17.11 23.71
N SER A 258 12.03 -16.56 22.62
CA SER A 258 11.30 -16.29 21.38
C SER A 258 10.55 -17.51 20.82
N PHE A 259 11.09 -18.72 20.96
CA PHE A 259 10.39 -19.95 20.55
C PHE A 259 9.11 -20.17 21.36
N ALA A 260 9.22 -20.06 22.69
CA ALA A 260 8.10 -20.19 23.61
C ALA A 260 7.06 -19.08 23.36
N GLU A 261 7.49 -17.83 23.15
CA GLU A 261 6.61 -16.71 22.81
C GLU A 261 5.86 -16.97 21.50
N THR A 262 6.53 -17.51 20.49
CA THR A 262 5.91 -17.89 19.21
C THR A 262 4.85 -18.97 19.41
N VAL A 263 5.16 -20.02 20.18
CA VAL A 263 4.21 -21.09 20.50
C VAL A 263 2.99 -20.53 21.25
N LEU A 264 3.19 -19.70 22.26
CA LEU A 264 2.12 -19.05 23.01
C LEU A 264 1.24 -18.20 22.09
N ALA A 265 1.86 -17.38 21.24
CA ALA A 265 1.16 -16.53 20.30
C ALA A 265 0.33 -17.36 19.29
N GLN A 266 0.85 -18.48 18.81
CA GLN A 266 0.12 -19.39 17.90
C GLN A 266 -1.10 -20.05 18.56
N ASN A 267 -1.08 -20.22 19.88
CA ASN A 267 -2.16 -20.83 20.67
C ASN A 267 -3.15 -19.80 21.26
N LEU A 268 -3.04 -18.52 20.89
CA LEU A 268 -4.07 -17.52 21.20
C LEU A 268 -5.30 -17.75 20.34
N ASN A 269 -6.47 -17.76 20.98
CA ASN A 269 -7.74 -17.72 20.27
C ASN A 269 -7.96 -16.35 19.60
N SER A 270 -8.99 -16.24 18.76
CA SER A 270 -9.27 -15.00 18.03
C SER A 270 -9.50 -13.80 18.97
N VAL A 271 -10.30 -13.96 20.03
CA VAL A 271 -10.62 -12.89 20.98
C VAL A 271 -9.37 -12.42 21.75
N GLN A 272 -8.54 -13.36 22.21
CA GLN A 272 -7.27 -13.08 22.89
C GLN A 272 -6.32 -12.30 22.00
N ARG A 273 -6.17 -12.72 20.73
CA ARG A 273 -5.33 -12.00 19.76
C ARG A 273 -5.85 -10.59 19.51
N LYS A 274 -7.16 -10.43 19.28
CA LYS A 274 -7.80 -9.12 19.10
C LYS A 274 -7.56 -8.21 20.30
N CYS A 275 -7.74 -8.74 21.51
CA CYS A 275 -7.50 -8.03 22.75
C CYS A 275 -6.07 -7.48 22.82
N TYR A 276 -5.05 -8.32 22.58
CA TYR A 276 -3.66 -7.87 22.60
C TYR A 276 -3.39 -6.74 21.59
N LEU A 277 -3.90 -6.87 20.36
CA LEU A 277 -3.68 -5.89 19.30
C LEU A 277 -4.29 -4.53 19.64
N VAL A 278 -5.52 -4.50 20.16
CA VAL A 278 -6.15 -3.26 20.61
C VAL A 278 -5.36 -2.62 21.75
N VAL A 279 -4.96 -3.40 22.76
CA VAL A 279 -4.14 -2.89 23.88
C VAL A 279 -2.83 -2.31 23.37
N LYS A 280 -2.13 -3.04 22.49
CA LYS A 280 -0.87 -2.58 21.90
C LYS A 280 -1.05 -1.27 21.11
N GLY A 281 -2.16 -1.13 20.37
CA GLY A 281 -2.50 0.08 19.63
C GLY A 281 -2.72 1.28 20.54
N LEU A 282 -3.58 1.12 21.56
CA LEU A 282 -3.89 2.18 22.52
C LEU A 282 -2.63 2.63 23.29
N VAL A 283 -1.80 1.69 23.74
CA VAL A 283 -0.56 2.01 24.46
C VAL A 283 0.46 2.71 23.55
N LYS A 284 0.59 2.31 22.28
CA LYS A 284 1.55 2.94 21.36
C LYS A 284 1.13 4.35 20.89
N ASP A 285 -0.15 4.64 20.80
CA ASP A 285 -0.65 5.89 20.19
C ASP A 285 -0.93 7.02 21.19
N LEU A 286 -1.21 6.70 22.46
CA LEU A 286 -1.73 7.67 23.42
C LEU A 286 -0.66 8.25 24.36
N HIS A 287 0.54 8.50 23.83
CA HIS A 287 1.68 9.11 24.55
C HIS A 287 2.18 8.33 25.78
N CYS A 288 1.88 7.02 25.90
CA CYS A 288 2.59 6.14 26.82
C CYS A 288 4.00 5.80 26.29
N GLU A 289 4.73 6.85 25.89
CA GLU A 289 6.10 6.78 25.41
C GLU A 289 6.96 6.13 26.50
N GLY A 290 7.70 5.09 26.11
CA GLY A 290 8.54 4.34 27.04
C GLY A 290 7.94 3.05 27.58
N ILE A 291 6.73 2.62 27.18
CA ILE A 291 6.30 1.22 27.35
C ILE A 291 6.72 0.39 26.12
N PRO A 292 7.70 -0.52 26.23
CA PRO A 292 8.02 -1.45 25.15
C PRO A 292 6.84 -2.40 24.89
N SER A 293 6.66 -2.83 23.64
CA SER A 293 5.64 -3.84 23.27
C SER A 293 5.79 -5.13 24.08
N TYR A 294 7.02 -5.45 24.50
CA TYR A 294 7.31 -6.60 25.34
C TYR A 294 6.65 -6.54 26.73
N TRP A 295 6.52 -5.35 27.31
CA TRP A 295 5.88 -5.17 28.61
C TRP A 295 4.37 -5.39 28.53
N VAL A 296 3.76 -4.90 27.44
CA VAL A 296 2.36 -5.18 27.11
C VAL A 296 2.14 -6.67 26.95
N LYS A 297 3.04 -7.37 26.23
CA LYS A 297 3.01 -8.83 26.06
C LYS A 297 3.11 -9.58 27.40
N CYS A 298 4.04 -9.19 28.27
CA CYS A 298 4.16 -9.79 29.60
C CYS A 298 2.88 -9.61 30.43
N ALA A 299 2.35 -8.40 30.50
CA ALA A 299 1.10 -8.13 31.24
C ALA A 299 -0.09 -8.92 30.66
N PHE A 300 -0.17 -9.04 29.33
CA PHE A 300 -1.18 -9.82 28.64
C PHE A 300 -1.07 -11.32 28.96
N PHE A 301 0.12 -11.91 28.91
CA PHE A 301 0.31 -13.32 29.24
C PHE A 301 -0.01 -13.63 30.71
N TRP A 302 0.38 -12.77 31.65
CA TRP A 302 -0.06 -12.91 33.04
C TRP A 302 -1.57 -12.83 33.19
N PHE A 303 -2.21 -11.88 32.49
CA PHE A 303 -3.67 -11.76 32.51
C PHE A 303 -4.36 -13.01 31.93
N LEU A 304 -3.81 -13.66 30.90
CA LEU A 304 -4.33 -14.93 30.37
C LEU A 304 -4.32 -16.06 31.42
N GLU A 305 -3.28 -16.14 32.25
CA GLU A 305 -3.19 -17.17 33.30
C GLU A 305 -4.22 -16.96 34.43
N GLU A 306 -4.51 -15.69 34.73
CA GLU A 306 -5.35 -15.24 35.85
C GLU A 306 -6.83 -15.17 35.49
N ALA A 307 -7.14 -14.79 34.24
CA ALA A 307 -8.50 -14.61 33.73
C ALA A 307 -9.29 -15.92 33.73
N ASP A 308 -10.58 -15.84 34.04
CA ASP A 308 -11.52 -16.95 33.84
C ASP A 308 -11.60 -17.26 32.32
N PRO A 309 -11.42 -18.54 31.91
CA PRO A 309 -11.54 -18.95 30.51
C PRO A 309 -12.81 -18.46 29.81
N ASP A 310 -13.94 -18.39 30.52
CA ASP A 310 -15.24 -18.01 29.97
C ASP A 310 -15.29 -16.52 29.57
N MET A 311 -14.37 -15.69 30.07
CA MET A 311 -14.27 -14.28 29.67
C MET A 311 -13.80 -14.11 28.23
N TRP A 312 -13.09 -15.08 27.63
CA TRP A 312 -12.48 -14.94 26.30
C TRP A 312 -13.48 -15.20 25.16
N ASN A 313 -14.58 -14.45 25.16
CA ASN A 313 -15.61 -14.47 24.12
C ASN A 313 -15.85 -13.06 23.54
N ASN A 314 -16.54 -13.00 22.40
CA ASN A 314 -16.75 -11.73 21.69
C ASN A 314 -17.48 -10.68 22.54
N SER A 315 -18.51 -11.05 23.28
CA SER A 315 -19.27 -10.11 24.12
C SER A 315 -18.40 -9.45 25.20
N ASN A 316 -17.35 -10.14 25.65
CA ASN A 316 -16.45 -9.66 26.70
C ASN A 316 -15.16 -9.01 26.19
N LEU A 317 -14.97 -8.82 24.88
CA LEU A 317 -13.70 -8.29 24.34
C LEU A 317 -13.31 -6.94 24.98
N GLY A 318 -14.25 -6.01 25.14
CA GLY A 318 -14.00 -4.71 25.77
C GLY A 318 -13.54 -4.86 27.23
N HIS A 319 -14.14 -5.78 27.98
CA HIS A 319 -13.70 -6.12 29.33
C HIS A 319 -12.29 -6.70 29.35
N CYS A 320 -11.96 -7.61 28.44
CA CYS A 320 -10.63 -8.19 28.33
C CYS A 320 -9.57 -7.11 28.05
N VAL A 321 -9.83 -6.20 27.11
CA VAL A 321 -8.94 -5.09 26.77
C VAL A 321 -8.67 -4.21 28.00
N LEU A 322 -9.73 -3.80 28.70
CA LEU A 322 -9.58 -3.00 29.93
C LEU A 322 -8.89 -3.77 31.05
N GLY A 323 -9.13 -5.08 31.17
CA GLY A 323 -8.48 -5.93 32.17
C GLY A 323 -6.96 -6.04 31.98
N VAL A 324 -6.49 -6.11 30.73
CA VAL A 324 -5.05 -6.10 30.43
C VAL A 324 -4.43 -4.74 30.74
N ILE A 325 -5.11 -3.64 30.39
CA ILE A 325 -4.65 -2.28 30.72
C ILE A 325 -4.62 -2.08 32.24
N GLU A 326 -5.63 -2.57 32.96
CA GLU A 326 -5.68 -2.54 34.42
C GLU A 326 -4.53 -3.35 35.03
N ARG A 327 -4.24 -4.55 34.50
CA ARG A 327 -3.12 -5.39 34.94
C ARG A 327 -1.79 -4.66 34.78
N LEU A 328 -1.56 -4.04 33.63
CA LEU A 328 -0.36 -3.23 33.37
C LEU A 328 -0.28 -2.01 34.29
N THR A 329 -1.42 -1.34 34.52
CA THR A 329 -1.52 -0.20 35.44
C THR A 329 -1.15 -0.60 36.87
N LYS A 330 -1.65 -1.74 37.35
CA LYS A 330 -1.31 -2.30 38.66
C LYS A 330 0.18 -2.62 38.77
N CYS A 331 0.79 -3.21 37.74
CA CYS A 331 2.23 -3.45 37.72
C CYS A 331 3.04 -2.17 37.90
N LEU A 332 2.66 -1.10 37.19
CA LEU A 332 3.34 0.20 37.28
C LEU A 332 3.19 0.81 38.68
N GLN A 333 1.99 0.74 39.27
CA GLN A 333 1.72 1.23 40.62
C GLN A 333 2.49 0.44 41.69
N SER A 334 2.61 -0.88 41.54
CA SER A 334 3.37 -1.73 42.44
C SER A 334 4.85 -1.81 42.10
N TYR A 335 5.30 -1.10 41.07
CA TYR A 335 6.67 -1.13 40.55
C TYR A 335 7.19 -2.55 40.26
N THR A 336 6.29 -3.45 39.87
CA THR A 336 6.59 -4.87 39.66
C THR A 336 5.88 -5.40 38.42
N LEU A 337 6.64 -5.63 37.34
CA LEU A 337 6.22 -6.38 36.15
C LEU A 337 7.18 -7.56 35.95
N PRO A 338 6.88 -8.74 36.49
CA PRO A 338 7.69 -9.93 36.30
C PRO A 338 7.73 -10.34 34.83
N ASN A 339 8.88 -10.78 34.34
CA ASN A 339 8.97 -11.50 33.07
C ASN A 339 8.09 -12.74 33.15
N TYR A 340 7.45 -13.09 32.03
CA TYR A 340 6.48 -14.16 32.01
C TYR A 340 7.08 -15.54 32.33
N PHE A 341 8.27 -15.84 31.80
CA PHE A 341 8.97 -17.10 32.01
C PHE A 341 9.87 -17.07 33.26
N VAL A 342 10.60 -15.97 33.47
CA VAL A 342 11.53 -15.82 34.59
C VAL A 342 10.97 -14.86 35.63
N LYS A 343 10.18 -15.37 36.57
CA LYS A 343 9.41 -14.57 37.54
C LYS A 343 10.27 -13.64 38.42
N GLN A 344 11.52 -14.01 38.68
CA GLN A 344 12.47 -13.20 39.46
C GLN A 344 12.91 -11.93 38.72
N ARG A 345 12.77 -11.88 37.38
CA ARG A 345 13.16 -10.74 36.55
C ARG A 345 12.04 -9.70 36.50
N ASN A 346 12.22 -8.56 37.16
CA ASN A 346 11.27 -7.45 37.09
C ASN A 346 11.67 -6.42 36.03
N HIS A 347 10.82 -6.22 35.02
CA HIS A 347 11.05 -5.27 33.93
C HIS A 347 11.05 -3.80 34.36
N LEU A 348 10.36 -3.45 35.45
CA LEU A 348 10.24 -2.05 35.90
C LEU A 348 11.45 -1.58 36.72
N GLN A 349 12.40 -2.45 37.07
CA GLN A 349 13.58 -2.06 37.84
C GLN A 349 14.47 -1.03 37.11
N GLU A 350 14.39 -0.97 35.78
CA GLU A 350 15.21 -0.11 34.92
C GLU A 350 14.62 1.30 34.71
N ILE A 351 13.38 1.55 35.16
CA ILE A 351 12.68 2.83 34.94
C ILE A 351 12.36 3.47 36.27
N SER A 352 12.48 4.80 36.40
CA SER A 352 12.18 5.49 37.65
C SER A 352 10.72 5.25 38.12
N LYS A 353 10.50 5.27 39.44
CA LYS A 353 9.15 5.21 40.03
C LYS A 353 8.28 6.38 39.59
N GLU A 354 8.88 7.55 39.36
CA GLU A 354 8.18 8.75 38.88
C GLU A 354 7.65 8.55 37.45
N SER A 355 8.49 8.02 36.55
CA SER A 355 8.06 7.63 35.21
C SER A 355 6.94 6.58 35.25
N CYS A 356 7.04 5.58 36.12
CA CYS A 356 5.97 4.59 36.31
C CYS A 356 4.66 5.23 36.78
N ALA A 357 4.71 6.23 37.66
CA ALA A 357 3.52 6.95 38.12
C ALA A 357 2.87 7.78 37.00
N THR A 358 3.68 8.45 36.18
CA THR A 358 3.19 9.20 35.00
C THR A 358 2.49 8.28 34.01
N ILE A 359 3.14 7.18 33.62
CA ILE A 359 2.58 6.19 32.70
C ILE A 359 1.30 5.56 33.29
N SER A 360 1.31 5.23 34.58
CA SER A 360 0.11 4.70 35.25
C SER A 360 -1.08 5.66 35.18
N LYS A 361 -0.83 6.97 35.30
CA LYS A 361 -1.88 7.99 35.19
C LYS A 361 -2.47 8.03 33.77
N GLU A 362 -1.65 7.92 32.74
CA GLU A 362 -2.10 7.86 31.34
C GLU A 362 -2.95 6.62 31.06
N LEU A 363 -2.49 5.43 31.48
CA LEU A 363 -3.30 4.20 31.35
C LEU A 363 -4.62 4.29 32.10
N THR A 364 -4.62 4.96 33.26
CA THR A 364 -5.85 5.21 34.03
C THR A 364 -6.81 6.12 33.24
N GLN A 365 -6.31 7.11 32.49
CA GLN A 365 -7.14 7.96 31.62
C GLN A 365 -7.78 7.16 30.47
N ILE A 366 -7.02 6.23 29.88
CA ILE A 366 -7.57 5.31 28.87
C ILE A 366 -8.73 4.51 29.47
N MET A 367 -8.55 3.95 30.66
CA MET A 367 -9.60 3.20 31.34
C MET A 367 -10.82 4.07 31.68
N GLN A 368 -10.62 5.35 32.03
CA GLN A 368 -11.71 6.28 32.35
C GLN A 368 -12.53 6.70 31.14
N LYS A 369 -11.91 6.80 29.95
CA LYS A 369 -12.58 7.22 28.71
C LYS A 369 -12.14 6.36 27.52
N PRO A 370 -12.47 5.06 27.50
CA PRO A 370 -11.89 4.11 26.56
C PRO A 370 -12.34 4.33 25.12
N VAL A 371 -13.57 4.81 24.92
CA VAL A 371 -14.08 5.18 23.58
C VAL A 371 -13.32 6.38 23.03
N LEU A 372 -13.09 7.42 23.85
CA LEU A 372 -12.31 8.59 23.45
C LEU A 372 -10.84 8.24 23.18
N ALA A 373 -10.26 7.36 24.01
CA ALA A 373 -8.91 6.86 23.81
C ALA A 373 -8.76 6.14 22.47
N LEU A 374 -9.72 5.29 22.11
CA LEU A 374 -9.74 4.61 20.81
C LEU A 374 -9.91 5.61 19.66
N ALA A 375 -10.84 6.57 19.77
CA ALA A 375 -11.06 7.59 18.75
C ALA A 375 -9.81 8.47 18.51
N ASN A 376 -9.06 8.75 19.58
CA ASN A 376 -7.82 9.53 19.53
C ASN A 376 -6.59 8.72 19.10
N SER A 377 -6.72 7.40 18.86
CA SER A 377 -5.61 6.56 18.38
C SER A 377 -5.57 6.57 16.85
N PRO A 378 -4.59 7.26 16.21
CA PRO A 378 -4.57 7.37 14.76
C PRO A 378 -4.45 6.02 14.05
N LYS A 379 -3.71 5.05 14.63
CA LYS A 379 -3.54 3.73 14.02
C LYS A 379 -4.83 2.91 14.07
N LEU A 380 -5.52 2.92 15.21
CA LEU A 380 -6.77 2.15 15.35
C LEU A 380 -7.91 2.81 14.56
N THR A 381 -7.96 4.14 14.52
CA THR A 381 -8.92 4.88 13.69
C THR A 381 -8.72 4.62 12.21
N LYS A 382 -7.48 4.72 11.69
CA LYS A 382 -7.17 4.36 10.29
C LYS A 382 -7.53 2.90 9.96
N CYS A 383 -7.34 1.99 10.91
CA CYS A 383 -7.75 0.60 10.74
C CYS A 383 -9.27 0.48 10.59
N ILE A 384 -10.04 1.14 11.45
CA ILE A 384 -11.51 1.19 11.31
C ILE A 384 -11.91 1.77 9.94
N GLU A 385 -11.33 2.90 9.53
CA GLU A 385 -11.63 3.54 8.23
C GLU A 385 -11.38 2.58 7.05
N SER A 386 -10.23 1.93 7.02
CA SER A 386 -9.85 0.98 5.97
C SER A 386 -10.73 -0.27 5.94
N ILE A 387 -11.18 -0.74 7.12
CA ILE A 387 -12.08 -1.90 7.22
C ILE A 387 -13.47 -1.54 6.72
N LEU A 388 -13.98 -0.38 7.14
CA LEU A 388 -15.28 0.09 6.73
C LEU A 388 -15.34 0.36 5.22
N SER A 389 -14.22 0.76 4.59
CA SER A 389 -14.16 0.99 3.15
C SER A 389 -14.14 -0.26 2.27
N GLN A 390 -13.66 -1.40 2.79
CA GLN A 390 -13.43 -2.60 1.98
C GLN A 390 -14.61 -3.59 1.93
N ALA A 391 -15.49 -3.64 2.95
CA ALA A 391 -16.52 -4.70 3.01
C ALA A 391 -17.80 -4.34 3.79
N PRO A 392 -18.68 -3.51 3.23
CA PRO A 392 -19.95 -3.10 3.87
C PRO A 392 -20.90 -4.26 4.22
N GLU A 393 -21.05 -5.23 3.30
CA GLU A 393 -22.03 -6.33 3.41
C GLU A 393 -21.62 -7.43 4.39
N LYS A 394 -20.31 -7.63 4.59
CA LYS A 394 -19.78 -8.75 5.40
C LYS A 394 -19.55 -8.37 6.86
N TYR A 395 -19.22 -7.10 7.16
CA TYR A 395 -18.74 -6.72 8.50
C TYR A 395 -19.39 -5.46 9.11
N GLY A 396 -20.19 -4.67 8.37
CA GLY A 396 -20.36 -3.26 8.73
C GLY A 396 -21.75 -2.81 9.14
N TYR A 397 -22.74 -2.94 8.27
CA TYR A 397 -23.93 -2.07 8.36
C TYR A 397 -24.82 -2.38 9.58
N SER A 398 -25.18 -3.64 9.80
CA SER A 398 -26.07 -4.05 10.89
C SER A 398 -25.45 -3.83 12.28
N THR A 399 -24.14 -4.07 12.42
CA THR A 399 -23.38 -3.85 13.67
C THR A 399 -23.27 -2.36 13.98
N LEU A 400 -22.97 -1.51 12.99
CA LEU A 400 -22.89 -0.05 13.17
C LEU A 400 -24.28 0.55 13.48
N VAL A 401 -25.33 0.08 12.82
CA VAL A 401 -26.72 0.49 13.10
C VAL A 401 -27.17 0.01 14.49
N ALA A 402 -26.77 -1.18 14.93
CA ALA A 402 -27.03 -1.68 16.29
C ALA A 402 -26.30 -0.84 17.35
N LEU A 403 -25.00 -0.56 17.14
CA LEU A 403 -24.21 0.38 17.96
C LEU A 403 -24.96 1.70 18.08
N VAL A 404 -25.25 2.36 16.96
CA VAL A 404 -25.88 3.68 16.95
C VAL A 404 -27.18 3.67 17.75
N LYS A 405 -28.02 2.64 17.61
CA LYS A 405 -29.29 2.51 18.35
C LYS A 405 -29.09 2.33 19.87
N GLU A 406 -28.08 1.58 20.28
CA GLU A 406 -27.76 1.32 21.69
C GLU A 406 -27.19 2.58 22.38
N PHE A 407 -26.37 3.35 21.65
CA PHE A 407 -25.69 4.54 22.15
C PHE A 407 -26.56 5.76 22.40
N TYR A 408 -27.82 5.81 21.94
CA TYR A 408 -28.71 6.98 22.12
C TYR A 408 -28.90 7.41 23.58
N SER A 409 -28.71 6.47 24.51
CA SER A 409 -28.87 6.67 25.96
C SER A 409 -27.55 6.89 26.70
N SER A 410 -26.40 6.82 26.02
CA SER A 410 -25.07 6.87 26.64
C SER A 410 -24.58 8.30 26.96
N PRO A 411 -23.84 8.52 28.07
CA PRO A 411 -23.20 9.81 28.38
C PRO A 411 -22.17 10.26 27.33
N ASP A 412 -21.50 9.30 26.68
CA ASP A 412 -20.43 9.55 25.70
C ASP A 412 -20.96 9.65 24.26
N LYS A 413 -22.29 9.65 24.08
CA LYS A 413 -22.95 9.62 22.77
C LYS A 413 -22.47 10.70 21.81
N ASN A 414 -22.13 11.91 22.29
CA ASN A 414 -21.74 13.00 21.41
C ASN A 414 -20.36 12.76 20.78
N VAL A 415 -19.39 12.27 21.55
CA VAL A 415 -18.03 11.98 21.06
C VAL A 415 -18.06 10.85 20.04
N LEU A 416 -18.77 9.75 20.36
CA LEU A 416 -18.88 8.64 19.43
C LEU A 416 -19.74 9.00 18.21
N ASN A 417 -20.81 9.77 18.41
CA ASN A 417 -21.60 10.25 17.29
C ASN A 417 -20.72 11.08 16.37
N ASP A 418 -19.93 12.04 16.87
CA ASP A 418 -19.09 12.88 16.01
C ASP A 418 -18.00 12.08 15.28
N PHE A 419 -17.41 11.08 15.94
CA PHE A 419 -16.50 10.13 15.33
C PHE A 419 -17.17 9.29 14.22
N LEU A 420 -18.24 8.55 14.55
CA LEU A 420 -18.95 7.71 13.58
C LEU A 420 -19.55 8.53 12.45
N LYS A 421 -20.07 9.74 12.73
CA LYS A 421 -20.55 10.67 11.71
C LYS A 421 -19.44 10.99 10.73
N TYR A 422 -18.28 11.45 11.21
CA TYR A 422 -17.19 11.86 10.33
C TYR A 422 -16.73 10.70 9.44
N HIS A 423 -16.53 9.52 10.01
CA HIS A 423 -16.03 8.37 9.24
C HIS A 423 -17.08 7.73 8.33
N LEU A 424 -18.33 7.54 8.78
CA LEU A 424 -19.39 6.98 7.94
C LEU A 424 -19.79 7.95 6.82
N TYR A 425 -19.78 9.25 7.10
CA TYR A 425 -20.10 10.28 6.11
C TYR A 425 -19.03 10.34 5.03
N ASN A 426 -17.74 10.46 5.40
CA ASN A 426 -16.65 10.49 4.43
C ASN A 426 -16.56 9.20 3.63
N LEU A 427 -16.78 8.05 4.27
CA LEU A 427 -16.85 6.78 3.56
C LEU A 427 -18.03 6.75 2.58
N GLY A 428 -19.20 7.22 2.98
CA GLY A 428 -20.36 7.34 2.11
C GLY A 428 -20.04 8.17 0.87
N LEU A 429 -19.35 9.30 1.03
CA LEU A 429 -18.89 10.16 -0.07
C LEU A 429 -17.89 9.44 -0.99
N VAL A 430 -16.91 8.72 -0.43
CA VAL A 430 -15.92 7.96 -1.22
C VAL A 430 -16.62 6.86 -2.04
N LEU A 431 -17.53 6.11 -1.44
CA LEU A 431 -18.30 5.07 -2.15
C LEU A 431 -19.23 5.67 -3.22
N MET A 432 -19.68 6.91 -3.05
CA MET A 432 -20.46 7.62 -4.06
C MET A 432 -19.61 8.25 -5.16
N LYS A 433 -18.27 8.16 -5.13
CA LYS A 433 -17.45 8.54 -6.29
C LYS A 433 -17.54 7.54 -7.44
N ASN A 434 -18.09 6.34 -7.20
CA ASN A 434 -18.28 5.31 -8.21
C ASN A 434 -19.76 4.90 -8.29
N PRO A 435 -20.42 5.02 -9.46
CA PRO A 435 -21.83 4.66 -9.63
C PRO A 435 -22.17 3.23 -9.19
N LYS A 436 -21.26 2.27 -9.37
CA LYS A 436 -21.45 0.86 -8.98
C LYS A 436 -21.50 0.67 -7.46
N THR A 437 -20.90 1.57 -6.69
CA THR A 437 -20.91 1.55 -5.22
C THR A 437 -21.79 2.64 -4.59
N ALA A 438 -22.41 3.50 -5.41
CA ALA A 438 -23.21 4.64 -4.96
C ALA A 438 -24.36 4.25 -4.04
N GLN A 439 -25.07 3.15 -4.33
CA GLN A 439 -26.16 2.64 -3.50
C GLN A 439 -25.70 2.28 -2.08
N LYS A 440 -24.46 1.78 -1.94
CA LYS A 440 -23.88 1.52 -0.62
C LYS A 440 -23.53 2.82 0.08
N GLY A 441 -22.95 3.77 -0.65
CA GLY A 441 -22.60 5.09 -0.11
C GLY A 441 -23.81 5.85 0.44
N ILE A 442 -24.95 5.82 -0.24
CA ILE A 442 -26.19 6.44 0.25
C ILE A 442 -26.71 5.77 1.52
N GLU A 443 -26.61 4.44 1.66
CA GLU A 443 -27.00 3.74 2.90
C GLU A 443 -26.16 4.19 4.11
N TYR A 444 -24.86 4.44 3.91
CA TYR A 444 -23.99 5.01 4.95
C TYR A 444 -24.40 6.43 5.32
N ILE A 445 -24.70 7.28 4.33
CA ILE A 445 -25.16 8.65 4.56
C ILE A 445 -26.51 8.63 5.26
N GLU A 446 -27.43 7.74 4.89
CA GLU A 446 -28.70 7.56 5.59
C GLU A 446 -28.49 7.14 7.05
N CYS A 447 -27.48 6.31 7.36
CA CYS A 447 -27.11 6.05 8.75
C CYS A 447 -26.69 7.32 9.47
N VAL A 448 -25.85 8.16 8.83
CA VAL A 448 -25.44 9.46 9.38
C VAL A 448 -26.65 10.36 9.63
N VAL A 449 -27.63 10.39 8.73
CA VAL A 449 -28.90 11.10 8.90
C VAL A 449 -29.65 10.59 10.13
N GLN A 450 -29.76 9.26 10.30
CA GLN A 450 -30.43 8.69 11.48
C GLN A 450 -29.68 9.04 12.78
N ILE A 451 -28.35 9.08 12.76
CA ILE A 451 -27.54 9.57 13.88
C ILE A 451 -27.85 11.05 14.16
N TRP A 452 -27.90 11.90 13.13
CA TRP A 452 -28.12 13.35 13.27
C TRP A 452 -29.51 13.67 13.80
N LYS A 453 -30.54 12.98 13.30
CA LYS A 453 -31.92 13.07 13.81
C LYS A 453 -31.98 12.78 15.32
N GLY A 454 -31.18 11.83 15.79
CA GLY A 454 -31.05 11.52 17.21
C GLY A 454 -30.41 12.55 18.09
N THR A 455 -29.53 13.35 17.49
CA THR A 455 -28.90 14.50 18.15
C THR A 455 -29.75 15.76 18.07
N GLY A 456 -30.98 15.67 17.58
CA GLY A 456 -31.91 16.80 17.44
C GLY A 456 -31.69 17.65 16.19
N LYS A 457 -30.79 17.25 15.26
CA LYS A 457 -30.61 17.91 13.98
C LYS A 457 -31.66 17.41 12.98
N GLN A 458 -32.42 18.31 12.38
CA GLN A 458 -33.27 17.99 11.23
C GLN A 458 -32.40 18.00 9.98
N THR A 459 -32.15 16.83 9.40
CA THR A 459 -31.48 16.71 8.10
C THR A 459 -31.98 15.48 7.33
N ASN A 460 -31.62 15.38 6.05
CA ASN A 460 -31.79 14.19 5.21
C ASN A 460 -30.55 13.95 4.34
N ALA A 461 -30.50 12.80 3.65
CA ALA A 461 -29.32 12.41 2.88
C ALA A 461 -29.09 13.37 1.69
N TYR A 462 -30.18 13.85 1.09
CA TYR A 462 -30.15 14.84 0.01
C TYR A 462 -29.49 16.15 0.45
N GLU A 463 -29.90 16.72 1.59
CA GLU A 463 -29.32 17.95 2.15
C GLU A 463 -27.83 17.79 2.47
N LEU A 464 -27.46 16.68 3.10
CA LEU A 464 -26.07 16.34 3.42
C LEU A 464 -25.19 16.30 2.17
N LEU A 465 -25.67 15.62 1.13
CA LEU A 465 -24.97 15.49 -0.15
C LEU A 465 -24.83 16.84 -0.85
N CYS A 466 -25.89 17.65 -0.89
CA CYS A 466 -25.83 19.02 -1.41
C CYS A 466 -24.83 19.88 -0.62
N ASP A 467 -24.81 19.80 0.71
CA ASP A 467 -23.84 20.51 1.55
C ASP A 467 -22.40 20.09 1.25
N SER A 468 -22.16 18.80 0.98
CA SER A 468 -20.85 18.30 0.56
C SER A 468 -20.40 18.95 -0.75
N ILE A 469 -21.27 18.95 -1.75
CA ILE A 469 -21.00 19.55 -3.06
C ILE A 469 -20.68 21.04 -2.88
N ILE A 470 -21.46 21.77 -2.08
CA ILE A 470 -21.22 23.18 -1.79
C ILE A 470 -19.86 23.40 -1.12
N GLN A 471 -19.44 22.51 -0.21
CA GLN A 471 -18.14 22.63 0.44
C GLN A 471 -16.98 22.41 -0.53
N CYS A 472 -17.06 21.42 -1.43
CA CYS A 472 -16.08 21.21 -2.49
C CYS A 472 -16.02 22.42 -3.43
N LEU A 473 -17.17 22.92 -3.88
CA LEU A 473 -17.26 24.08 -4.78
C LEU A 473 -16.66 25.38 -4.19
N ARG A 474 -16.63 25.53 -2.86
CA ARG A 474 -16.03 26.69 -2.18
C ARG A 474 -14.50 26.65 -2.10
N ARG A 475 -13.86 25.50 -2.36
CA ARG A 475 -12.41 25.32 -2.19
C ARG A 475 -11.58 25.76 -3.40
N HIS A 476 -12.22 26.01 -4.55
CA HIS A 476 -11.61 26.62 -5.76
C HIS A 476 -10.46 25.82 -6.44
N ASP A 477 -10.32 24.52 -6.19
CA ASP A 477 -9.36 23.64 -6.91
C ASP A 477 -10.06 22.78 -7.99
N ASP A 478 -9.41 22.56 -9.14
CA ASP A 478 -9.97 21.79 -10.26
C ASP A 478 -10.19 20.30 -9.92
N GLY A 479 -9.38 19.71 -9.03
CA GLY A 479 -9.55 18.33 -8.55
C GLY A 479 -10.83 18.11 -7.72
N ASP A 480 -11.37 19.17 -7.11
CA ASP A 480 -12.64 19.09 -6.38
C ASP A 480 -13.84 19.07 -7.35
N ALA A 481 -13.70 19.54 -8.59
CA ALA A 481 -14.79 19.56 -9.58
C ALA A 481 -15.13 18.16 -10.11
N GLU A 482 -14.12 17.31 -10.33
CA GLU A 482 -14.29 15.92 -10.76
C GLU A 482 -14.98 15.07 -9.69
N ALA A 483 -14.48 15.11 -8.44
CA ALA A 483 -15.10 14.44 -7.31
C ALA A 483 -16.57 14.88 -7.10
N THR A 484 -16.84 16.16 -7.33
CA THR A 484 -18.20 16.72 -7.26
C THR A 484 -19.09 16.21 -8.39
N ALA A 485 -18.56 16.07 -9.61
CA ALA A 485 -19.29 15.53 -10.76
C ALA A 485 -19.66 14.05 -10.54
N CYS A 486 -18.72 13.22 -10.07
CA CYS A 486 -19.00 11.82 -9.72
C CYS A 486 -20.14 11.71 -8.69
N LEU A 487 -20.12 12.58 -7.68
CA LEU A 487 -21.14 12.59 -6.63
C LEU A 487 -22.52 12.94 -7.20
N LEU A 488 -22.60 13.92 -8.09
CA LEU A 488 -23.84 14.32 -8.77
C LEU A 488 -24.43 13.16 -9.59
N ILE A 489 -23.61 12.44 -10.33
CA ILE A 489 -24.03 11.31 -11.18
C ILE A 489 -24.51 10.13 -10.34
N SER A 490 -23.78 9.84 -9.27
CA SER A 490 -24.20 8.84 -8.29
C SER A 490 -25.54 9.19 -7.66
N MET A 491 -25.77 10.47 -7.33
CA MET A 491 -27.09 10.92 -6.87
C MET A 491 -28.17 10.70 -7.94
N ARG A 492 -27.91 11.03 -9.21
CA ARG A 492 -28.89 10.82 -10.29
C ARG A 492 -29.26 9.35 -10.46
N SER A 493 -28.27 8.47 -10.46
CA SER A 493 -28.44 7.01 -10.57
C SER A 493 -29.33 6.44 -9.46
N LEU A 494 -29.36 7.11 -8.30
CA LEU A 494 -30.20 6.77 -7.14
C LEU A 494 -31.61 7.40 -7.20
N GLY A 495 -31.96 8.08 -8.29
CA GLY A 495 -33.28 8.66 -8.53
C GLY A 495 -33.43 10.13 -8.10
N PHE A 496 -32.35 10.80 -7.70
CA PHE A 496 -32.39 12.26 -7.48
C PHE A 496 -32.46 13.00 -8.83
N SER A 497 -33.16 14.12 -8.88
CA SER A 497 -33.33 14.92 -10.11
C SER A 497 -32.18 15.91 -10.27
N ASP A 498 -31.51 15.90 -11.42
CA ASP A 498 -30.43 16.85 -11.74
C ASP A 498 -30.92 18.30 -11.67
N GLN A 499 -32.15 18.56 -12.11
CA GLN A 499 -32.75 19.91 -12.05
C GLN A 499 -32.92 20.38 -10.61
N ASP A 500 -33.36 19.49 -9.72
CA ASP A 500 -33.58 19.82 -8.31
C ASP A 500 -32.25 20.00 -7.56
N ILE A 501 -31.26 19.14 -7.84
CA ILE A 501 -29.91 19.26 -7.29
C ILE A 501 -29.31 20.60 -7.70
N ILE A 502 -29.27 20.89 -9.01
CA ILE A 502 -28.71 22.15 -9.54
C ILE A 502 -29.44 23.36 -8.93
N ALA A 503 -30.77 23.36 -8.90
CA ALA A 503 -31.54 24.46 -8.30
C ALA A 503 -31.22 24.66 -6.82
N THR A 504 -31.02 23.57 -6.08
CA THR A 504 -30.62 23.61 -4.65
C THR A 504 -29.23 24.20 -4.48
N LEU A 505 -28.27 23.75 -5.30
CA LEU A 505 -26.90 24.26 -5.29
C LEU A 505 -26.85 25.75 -5.63
N THR A 506 -27.50 26.19 -6.70
CA THR A 506 -27.56 27.61 -7.11
C THR A 506 -28.16 28.50 -6.02
N LYS A 507 -29.19 28.01 -5.31
CA LYS A 507 -29.79 28.74 -4.18
C LYS A 507 -28.81 28.86 -3.01
N ALA A 508 -28.11 27.77 -2.68
CA ALA A 508 -27.22 27.70 -1.52
C ALA A 508 -25.88 28.41 -1.71
N THR A 509 -25.44 28.60 -2.95
CA THR A 509 -24.30 29.46 -3.30
C THR A 509 -24.65 30.95 -3.30
N ASN A 510 -25.85 31.34 -2.82
CA ASN A 510 -26.38 32.70 -2.85
C ASN A 510 -26.39 33.29 -4.28
N GLY A 511 -26.59 32.46 -5.30
CA GLY A 511 -26.60 32.89 -6.70
C GLY A 511 -25.21 33.10 -7.30
N ILE A 512 -24.13 32.62 -6.66
CA ILE A 512 -22.84 32.45 -7.35
C ILE A 512 -23.01 31.34 -8.39
N ASP A 513 -22.67 31.64 -9.64
CA ASP A 513 -22.73 30.68 -10.75
C ASP A 513 -21.86 29.47 -10.45
N LEU A 514 -22.43 28.28 -10.65
CA LEU A 514 -21.70 27.03 -10.55
C LEU A 514 -20.59 27.00 -11.62
N PRO A 515 -19.40 26.49 -11.31
CA PRO A 515 -18.28 26.50 -12.23
C PRO A 515 -18.61 25.66 -13.47
N ALA A 516 -18.24 26.16 -14.65
CA ALA A 516 -18.49 25.48 -15.91
C ALA A 516 -17.80 24.10 -15.99
N SER A 517 -16.67 23.92 -15.30
CA SER A 517 -15.93 22.64 -15.19
C SER A 517 -16.73 21.53 -14.51
N LEU A 518 -17.60 21.85 -13.54
CA LEU A 518 -18.51 20.86 -12.94
C LEU A 518 -19.41 20.22 -14.00
N PHE A 519 -20.00 21.05 -14.85
CA PHE A 519 -20.90 20.59 -15.90
C PHE A 519 -20.14 19.88 -17.03
N GLN A 520 -18.92 20.31 -17.34
CA GLN A 520 -18.05 19.60 -18.28
C GLN A 520 -17.79 18.17 -17.78
N ASN A 521 -17.25 18.03 -16.56
CA ASN A 521 -16.89 16.73 -15.99
C ASN A 521 -18.12 15.83 -15.85
N ALA A 522 -19.25 16.36 -15.38
CA ALA A 522 -20.50 15.60 -15.29
C ALA A 522 -20.98 15.11 -16.67
N GLY A 523 -20.83 15.94 -17.70
CA GLY A 523 -21.12 15.58 -19.08
C GLY A 523 -20.27 14.41 -19.58
N CYS A 524 -18.95 14.47 -19.37
CA CYS A 524 -18.01 13.43 -19.77
C CYS A 524 -18.30 12.10 -19.06
N PHE A 525 -18.55 12.11 -17.75
CA PHE A 525 -18.88 10.89 -17.00
C PHE A 525 -20.23 10.28 -17.43
N TYR A 526 -21.28 11.09 -17.66
CA TYR A 526 -22.53 10.56 -18.22
C TYR A 526 -22.32 9.93 -19.60
N HIS A 527 -21.43 10.51 -20.41
CA HIS A 527 -21.07 9.95 -21.70
C HIS A 527 -20.42 8.57 -21.55
N VAL A 528 -19.43 8.41 -20.66
CA VAL A 528 -18.80 7.12 -20.36
C VAL A 528 -19.82 6.09 -19.89
N GLN A 529 -20.63 6.45 -18.90
CA GLN A 529 -21.62 5.54 -18.31
C GLN A 529 -22.69 5.11 -19.33
N ALA A 530 -22.98 5.91 -20.36
CA ALA A 530 -23.92 5.55 -21.41
C ALA A 530 -23.46 4.32 -22.23
N TYR A 531 -22.17 3.99 -22.24
CA TYR A 531 -21.59 2.88 -23.00
C TYR A 531 -21.09 1.71 -22.13
N GLU A 532 -20.99 1.85 -20.80
CA GLU A 532 -20.38 0.84 -19.91
C GLU A 532 -21.17 -0.47 -19.76
N ASP A 533 -22.50 -0.43 -19.86
CA ASP A 533 -23.32 -1.63 -19.77
C ASP A 533 -23.19 -2.36 -21.10
N ASP A 534 -22.61 -3.58 -21.10
CA ASP A 534 -22.28 -4.52 -22.21
C ASP A 534 -23.48 -4.85 -23.14
N VAL A 535 -24.11 -3.81 -23.66
CA VAL A 535 -25.38 -3.74 -24.37
C VAL A 535 -25.06 -3.24 -25.78
N THR A 536 -25.77 -3.76 -26.78
CA THR A 536 -25.52 -3.46 -28.19
C THR A 536 -25.77 -2.00 -28.58
N GLU A 537 -26.45 -1.21 -27.73
CA GLU A 537 -26.79 0.19 -27.96
C GLU A 537 -26.55 1.03 -26.69
N PRO A 538 -26.06 2.27 -26.81
CA PRO A 538 -25.81 3.13 -25.65
C PRO A 538 -27.11 3.62 -25.01
N ASN A 539 -27.05 3.91 -23.70
CA ASN A 539 -28.19 4.39 -22.93
C ASN A 539 -28.59 5.83 -23.35
N GLY A 540 -29.66 5.94 -24.15
CA GLY A 540 -30.15 7.22 -24.66
C GLY A 540 -30.57 8.24 -23.59
N GLU A 541 -31.00 7.81 -22.40
CA GLU A 541 -31.28 8.74 -21.30
C GLU A 541 -29.98 9.38 -20.80
N LEU A 542 -28.93 8.59 -20.57
CA LEU A 542 -27.63 9.10 -20.13
C LEU A 542 -26.96 9.99 -21.19
N LEU A 543 -27.09 9.65 -22.48
CA LEU A 543 -26.63 10.51 -23.58
C LEU A 543 -27.32 11.89 -23.57
N ASN A 544 -28.62 11.93 -23.32
CA ASN A 544 -29.35 13.20 -23.21
C ASN A 544 -28.86 14.04 -22.00
N HIS A 545 -28.55 13.41 -20.88
CA HIS A 545 -27.98 14.12 -19.72
C HIS A 545 -26.56 14.63 -20.02
N ALA A 546 -25.71 13.81 -20.65
CA ALA A 546 -24.38 14.22 -21.10
C ALA A 546 -24.46 15.46 -21.99
N GLU A 547 -25.34 15.47 -22.99
CA GLU A 547 -25.54 16.62 -23.88
C GLU A 547 -25.99 17.88 -23.14
N ILE A 548 -26.95 17.77 -22.21
CA ILE A 548 -27.44 18.90 -21.41
C ILE A 548 -26.30 19.51 -20.59
N MET A 549 -25.49 18.69 -19.93
CA MET A 549 -24.38 19.15 -19.09
C MET A 549 -23.26 19.78 -19.92
N LEU A 550 -22.88 19.17 -21.05
CA LEU A 550 -21.87 19.72 -21.96
C LEU A 550 -22.32 21.04 -22.60
N LYS A 551 -23.58 21.15 -23.01
CA LYS A 551 -24.14 22.44 -23.47
C LYS A 551 -24.11 23.48 -22.37
N LYS A 552 -24.39 23.09 -21.12
CA LYS A 552 -24.38 24.01 -19.99
C LYS A 552 -22.99 24.56 -19.69
N SER A 553 -21.92 23.75 -19.81
CA SER A 553 -20.55 24.22 -19.62
C SER A 553 -20.15 25.26 -20.68
N VAL A 554 -20.58 25.06 -21.92
CA VAL A 554 -20.40 26.03 -23.02
C VAL A 554 -21.16 27.33 -22.76
N GLU A 555 -22.42 27.26 -22.33
CA GLU A 555 -23.22 28.46 -21.99
C GLU A 555 -22.57 29.31 -20.89
N LEU A 556 -22.00 28.66 -19.87
CA LEU A 556 -21.39 29.34 -18.72
C LEU A 556 -20.02 29.93 -19.04
N GLN A 557 -19.26 29.31 -19.95
CA GLN A 557 -17.93 29.80 -20.34
C GLN A 557 -17.73 29.73 -21.86
N PRO A 558 -18.39 30.61 -22.64
CA PRO A 558 -18.45 30.53 -24.10
C PRO A 558 -17.15 30.90 -24.82
N THR A 559 -16.10 31.30 -24.08
CA THR A 559 -14.76 31.58 -24.62
C THR A 559 -13.77 30.46 -24.31
N ASN A 560 -14.17 29.42 -23.58
CA ASN A 560 -13.30 28.30 -23.24
C ASN A 560 -13.35 27.23 -24.32
N ALA A 561 -12.21 27.00 -24.98
CA ALA A 561 -12.11 26.02 -26.05
C ALA A 561 -12.40 24.59 -25.58
N SER A 562 -11.99 24.20 -24.36
CA SER A 562 -12.15 22.82 -23.87
C SER A 562 -13.60 22.36 -23.88
N HIS A 563 -14.54 23.22 -23.46
CA HIS A 563 -15.97 22.89 -23.41
C HIS A 563 -16.56 22.62 -24.79
N TYR A 564 -16.17 23.40 -25.80
CA TYR A 564 -16.62 23.15 -27.17
C TYR A 564 -16.05 21.85 -27.74
N ILE A 565 -14.83 21.49 -27.34
CA ILE A 565 -14.19 20.28 -27.85
C ILE A 565 -14.80 19.03 -27.25
N GLU A 566 -15.04 19.00 -25.95
CA GLU A 566 -15.80 17.92 -25.30
C GLU A 566 -17.20 17.76 -25.94
N LEU A 567 -17.91 18.87 -26.16
CA LEU A 567 -19.20 18.83 -26.86
C LEU A 567 -19.06 18.30 -28.29
N SER A 568 -18.00 18.68 -29.01
CA SER A 568 -17.77 18.19 -30.38
C SER A 568 -17.42 16.69 -30.42
N MET A 569 -16.62 16.20 -29.47
CA MET A 569 -16.28 14.78 -29.30
C MET A 569 -17.52 13.96 -29.00
N PHE A 570 -18.35 14.43 -28.07
CA PHE A 570 -19.66 13.84 -27.76
C PHE A 570 -20.56 13.78 -29.01
N LEU A 571 -20.71 14.89 -29.74
CA LEU A 571 -21.55 14.93 -30.94
C LEU A 571 -21.03 14.01 -32.06
N TYR A 572 -19.71 13.95 -32.25
CA TYR A 572 -19.07 13.06 -33.21
C TYR A 572 -19.31 11.60 -32.87
N ARG A 573 -19.12 11.19 -31.60
CA ARG A 573 -19.32 9.80 -31.16
C ARG A 573 -20.77 9.33 -31.34
N ASN A 574 -21.72 10.26 -31.32
CA ASN A 574 -23.16 10.03 -31.48
C ASN A 574 -23.68 10.37 -32.89
N ASP A 575 -22.82 10.29 -33.92
CA ASP A 575 -23.14 10.44 -35.35
C ASP A 575 -23.79 11.79 -35.77
N ARG A 576 -23.59 12.85 -34.97
CA ARG A 576 -24.11 14.21 -35.23
C ARG A 576 -23.03 15.11 -35.84
N PHE A 577 -22.49 14.67 -36.97
CA PHE A 577 -21.28 15.24 -37.59
C PHE A 577 -21.36 16.73 -37.91
N ASP A 578 -22.47 17.23 -38.46
CA ASP A 578 -22.60 18.66 -38.78
C ASP A 578 -22.56 19.55 -37.53
N GLU A 579 -23.18 19.11 -36.43
CA GLU A 579 -23.15 19.83 -35.15
C GLU A 579 -21.78 19.73 -34.48
N ALA A 580 -21.13 18.58 -34.58
CA ALA A 580 -19.76 18.38 -34.10
C ALA A 580 -18.78 19.31 -34.84
N ILE A 581 -18.91 19.45 -36.16
CA ILE A 581 -18.13 20.37 -36.98
C ILE A 581 -18.29 21.82 -36.51
N GLU A 582 -19.51 22.26 -36.25
CA GLU A 582 -19.76 23.63 -35.78
C GLU A 582 -19.19 23.86 -34.38
N ALA A 583 -19.36 22.91 -33.45
CA ALA A 583 -18.74 22.96 -32.13
C ALA A 583 -17.20 23.01 -32.21
N ALA A 584 -16.58 22.16 -33.04
CA ALA A 584 -15.14 22.14 -33.25
C ALA A 584 -14.60 23.46 -33.82
N LYS A 585 -15.31 24.07 -34.80
CA LYS A 585 -14.95 25.41 -35.33
C LYS A 585 -15.01 26.50 -34.25
N GLN A 586 -15.99 26.45 -33.35
CA GLN A 586 -16.05 27.37 -32.22
C GLN A 586 -14.87 27.14 -31.26
N GLY A 587 -14.51 25.90 -30.97
CA GLY A 587 -13.33 25.57 -30.16
C GLY A 587 -12.00 26.03 -30.78
N ILE A 588 -11.85 25.94 -32.11
CA ILE A 588 -10.72 26.52 -32.85
C ILE A 588 -10.69 28.04 -32.68
N THR A 589 -11.84 28.69 -32.82
CA THR A 589 -11.97 30.15 -32.72
C THR A 589 -11.59 30.62 -31.32
N CYS A 590 -12.11 29.97 -30.28
CA CYS A 590 -11.77 30.23 -28.88
C CYS A 590 -10.27 30.05 -28.62
N SER A 591 -9.69 28.93 -29.08
CA SER A 591 -8.26 28.63 -28.95
C SER A 591 -7.36 29.68 -29.63
N LYS A 592 -7.75 30.16 -30.83
CA LYS A 592 -7.01 31.22 -31.53
C LYS A 592 -7.04 32.56 -30.80
N THR A 593 -8.15 32.87 -30.14
CA THR A 593 -8.30 34.11 -29.37
C THR A 593 -7.69 34.04 -27.97
N SER A 594 -7.40 32.84 -27.46
CA SER A 594 -6.83 32.65 -26.12
C SER A 594 -5.33 32.94 -26.08
N LYS A 595 -4.84 33.52 -24.98
CA LYS A 595 -3.40 33.74 -24.75
C LYS A 595 -2.65 32.46 -24.40
N VAL A 596 -3.34 31.49 -23.80
CA VAL A 596 -2.80 30.19 -23.37
C VAL A 596 -3.69 29.10 -23.94
N LEU A 597 -3.10 28.04 -24.46
CA LEU A 597 -3.87 26.89 -24.93
C LEU A 597 -4.44 26.13 -23.74
N LYS A 598 -5.71 25.75 -23.83
CA LYS A 598 -6.34 24.84 -22.88
C LYS A 598 -6.02 23.41 -23.30
N TYR A 599 -5.83 22.54 -22.33
CA TYR A 599 -5.47 21.14 -22.52
C TYR A 599 -6.65 20.24 -22.16
N LEU A 600 -6.69 19.08 -22.79
CA LEU A 600 -7.61 17.99 -22.52
C LEU A 600 -6.77 16.70 -22.40
N GLY A 601 -7.16 15.86 -21.45
CA GLY A 601 -6.57 14.55 -21.22
C GLY A 601 -7.65 13.48 -21.20
N TYR A 602 -7.37 12.33 -21.80
CA TYR A 602 -8.24 11.15 -21.77
C TYR A 602 -7.42 9.94 -21.32
N GLY A 603 -7.99 9.11 -20.45
CA GLY A 603 -7.39 7.87 -19.97
C GLY A 603 -8.25 6.65 -20.28
N GLN A 604 -7.90 5.52 -19.68
CA GLN A 604 -8.60 4.24 -19.89
C GLN A 604 -10.11 4.30 -19.60
N SER A 605 -10.56 5.17 -18.68
CA SER A 605 -11.99 5.34 -18.37
C SER A 605 -12.78 5.98 -19.53
N GLU A 606 -12.19 6.91 -20.26
CA GLU A 606 -12.86 7.62 -21.35
C GLU A 606 -12.75 6.90 -22.69
N GLU A 607 -11.88 5.90 -22.82
CA GLU A 607 -11.59 5.17 -24.07
C GLU A 607 -12.87 4.76 -24.83
N ILE A 608 -13.86 4.27 -24.09
CA ILE A 608 -15.14 3.77 -24.65
C ILE A 608 -15.95 4.85 -25.38
N THR A 609 -15.74 6.12 -25.01
CA THR A 609 -16.42 7.29 -25.58
C THR A 609 -15.70 7.90 -26.77
N LEU A 610 -14.50 7.41 -27.08
CA LEU A 610 -13.69 7.90 -28.19
C LEU A 610 -13.87 6.98 -29.41
N ASP A 611 -13.33 7.41 -30.55
CA ASP A 611 -13.24 6.53 -31.71
C ASP A 611 -12.07 5.54 -31.58
N GLY A 612 -12.04 4.53 -32.46
CA GLY A 612 -11.04 3.46 -32.39
C GLY A 612 -9.60 3.93 -32.54
N ASN A 613 -9.35 5.10 -33.16
CA ASN A 613 -8.00 5.63 -33.31
C ASN A 613 -7.51 6.20 -31.98
N LEU A 614 -8.28 7.09 -31.35
CA LEU A 614 -7.93 7.64 -30.04
C LEU A 614 -7.92 6.56 -28.96
N GLY A 615 -8.86 5.60 -29.03
CA GLY A 615 -8.88 4.46 -28.12
C GLY A 615 -7.63 3.59 -28.21
N TYR A 616 -7.15 3.30 -29.43
CA TYR A 616 -5.90 2.57 -29.64
C TYR A 616 -4.70 3.27 -28.97
N HIS A 617 -4.64 4.60 -29.03
CA HIS A 617 -3.57 5.37 -28.39
C HIS A 617 -3.58 5.28 -26.86
N ILE A 618 -4.78 5.31 -26.26
CA ILE A 618 -4.95 5.11 -24.82
C ILE A 618 -4.50 3.70 -24.42
N GLN A 619 -4.83 2.68 -25.20
CA GLN A 619 -4.38 1.31 -24.92
C GLN A 619 -2.85 1.13 -24.96
N GLN A 620 -2.14 1.93 -25.76
CA GLN A 620 -0.67 1.85 -25.87
C GLN A 620 0.06 2.70 -24.81
N ASN A 621 -0.50 3.85 -24.45
CA ASN A 621 0.18 4.86 -23.65
C ASN A 621 -0.48 5.14 -22.29
N ASP A 622 -1.52 4.39 -21.93
CA ASP A 622 -2.43 4.58 -20.79
C ASP A 622 -3.24 5.88 -20.79
N THR A 623 -2.70 6.97 -21.31
CA THR A 623 -3.37 8.27 -21.46
C THR A 623 -2.98 9.00 -22.74
N ILE A 624 -3.82 9.95 -23.15
CA ILE A 624 -3.52 10.93 -24.20
C ILE A 624 -3.85 12.33 -23.70
N GLU A 625 -2.88 13.23 -23.75
CA GLU A 625 -3.06 14.63 -23.37
C GLU A 625 -2.58 15.54 -24.50
N ALA A 626 -3.40 16.53 -24.86
CA ALA A 626 -3.06 17.50 -25.89
C ALA A 626 -3.84 18.81 -25.72
N PRO A 627 -3.37 19.92 -26.32
CA PRO A 627 -4.16 21.13 -26.44
C PRO A 627 -5.53 20.84 -27.08
N ALA A 628 -6.58 21.43 -26.53
CA ALA A 628 -7.94 21.38 -27.08
C ALA A 628 -7.96 21.80 -28.56
N LEU A 629 -7.09 22.72 -28.99
CA LEU A 629 -6.94 23.10 -30.39
C LEU A 629 -6.59 21.91 -31.31
N ILE A 630 -5.78 20.97 -30.85
CA ILE A 630 -5.38 19.77 -31.61
C ILE A 630 -6.60 18.85 -31.76
N PHE A 631 -7.26 18.53 -30.65
CA PHE A 631 -8.50 17.74 -30.66
C PHE A 631 -9.61 18.39 -31.50
N ALA A 632 -9.68 19.72 -31.55
CA ALA A 632 -10.65 20.43 -32.38
C ALA A 632 -10.48 20.14 -33.87
N TYR A 633 -9.25 20.19 -34.37
CA TYR A 633 -8.95 19.86 -35.75
C TYR A 633 -9.09 18.36 -36.01
N TYR A 634 -8.77 17.51 -35.03
CA TYR A 634 -9.01 16.07 -35.11
C TYR A 634 -10.49 15.77 -35.39
N VAL A 635 -11.39 16.24 -34.51
CA VAL A 635 -12.85 16.03 -34.64
C VAL A 635 -13.36 16.60 -35.95
N LEU A 636 -12.89 17.80 -36.33
CA LEU A 636 -13.30 18.45 -37.56
C LEU A 636 -12.99 17.60 -38.80
N VAL A 637 -11.77 17.08 -38.90
CA VAL A 637 -11.36 16.23 -40.02
C VAL A 637 -12.07 14.89 -39.98
N ALA A 638 -12.16 14.26 -38.81
CA ALA A 638 -12.87 12.99 -38.64
C ALA A 638 -14.33 13.09 -39.08
N CYS A 639 -15.05 14.14 -38.68
CA CYS A 639 -16.42 14.38 -39.12
C CYS A 639 -16.53 14.62 -40.63
N LEU A 640 -15.60 15.37 -41.23
CA LEU A 640 -15.61 15.64 -42.66
C LEU A 640 -15.35 14.37 -43.49
N GLU A 641 -14.56 13.44 -42.98
CA GLU A 641 -14.35 12.14 -43.62
C GLU A 641 -15.59 11.25 -43.56
N GLU A 642 -16.24 11.14 -42.39
CA GLU A 642 -17.49 10.39 -42.24
C GLU A 642 -18.61 10.97 -43.16
N LEU A 643 -18.53 12.27 -43.47
CA LEU A 643 -19.40 12.94 -44.44
C LEU A 643 -18.92 12.86 -45.91
N HIS A 644 -17.80 12.19 -46.19
CA HIS A 644 -17.17 12.09 -47.51
C HIS A 644 -16.82 13.45 -48.16
N ARG A 645 -16.40 14.42 -47.34
CA ARG A 645 -16.01 15.79 -47.74
C ARG A 645 -14.50 15.97 -47.74
N GLU A 646 -13.82 15.13 -48.51
CA GLU A 646 -12.36 14.95 -48.52
C GLU A 646 -11.60 16.25 -48.88
N ASP A 647 -12.08 16.99 -49.88
CA ASP A 647 -11.51 18.27 -50.32
C ASP A 647 -11.56 19.35 -49.23
N GLU A 648 -12.51 19.25 -48.30
CA GLU A 648 -12.61 20.17 -47.16
C GLU A 648 -11.70 19.73 -46.03
N ALA A 649 -11.63 18.43 -45.74
CA ALA A 649 -10.71 17.86 -44.76
C ALA A 649 -9.25 18.23 -45.09
N LEU A 650 -8.83 18.10 -46.35
CA LEU A 650 -7.48 18.44 -46.81
C LEU A 650 -7.10 19.91 -46.55
N LYS A 651 -8.06 20.85 -46.60
CA LYS A 651 -7.80 22.27 -46.33
C LYS A 651 -7.45 22.54 -44.86
N PHE A 652 -7.90 21.68 -43.95
CA PHE A 652 -7.62 21.82 -42.52
C PHE A 652 -6.31 21.14 -42.11
N MET A 653 -5.73 20.28 -42.94
CA MET A 653 -4.48 19.59 -42.62
C MET A 653 -3.29 20.55 -42.40
N ASP A 654 -3.16 21.60 -43.19
CA ASP A 654 -2.10 22.59 -42.98
C ASP A 654 -2.35 23.44 -41.71
N SER A 655 -3.61 23.66 -41.37
CA SER A 655 -4.00 24.34 -40.14
C SER A 655 -3.76 23.48 -38.90
N TYR A 656 -4.01 22.17 -39.00
CA TYR A 656 -3.65 21.18 -37.99
C TYR A 656 -2.14 21.14 -37.78
N LYS A 657 -1.37 21.07 -38.88
CA LYS A 657 0.09 21.11 -38.85
C LYS A 657 0.63 22.32 -38.11
N THR A 658 0.05 23.48 -38.42
CA THR A 658 0.41 24.74 -37.77
C THR A 658 0.06 24.73 -36.28
N ALA A 659 -1.10 24.17 -35.90
CA ALA A 659 -1.47 24.01 -34.49
C ALA A 659 -0.56 23.04 -33.74
N CYS A 660 -0.03 22.02 -34.42
CA CYS A 660 0.98 21.13 -33.89
C CYS A 660 2.33 21.84 -33.62
N GLY A 661 2.62 22.95 -34.29
CA GLY A 661 3.80 23.79 -34.00
C GLY A 661 3.51 25.01 -33.13
N ASP A 662 2.34 25.09 -32.48
CA ASP A 662 1.95 26.32 -31.77
C ASP A 662 2.88 26.58 -30.56
N PRO A 663 3.54 27.75 -30.50
CA PRO A 663 4.52 28.06 -29.45
C PRO A 663 3.89 28.31 -28.07
N ARG A 664 2.56 28.31 -27.96
CA ARG A 664 1.83 28.46 -26.69
C ARG A 664 1.68 27.16 -25.90
N LYS A 665 2.19 26.03 -26.42
CA LYS A 665 2.26 24.75 -25.70
C LYS A 665 3.34 24.76 -24.63
N ALA A 666 3.24 23.87 -23.64
CA ALA A 666 4.26 23.73 -22.61
C ALA A 666 5.59 23.21 -23.21
N ILE A 667 6.72 23.67 -22.66
CA ILE A 667 8.07 23.48 -23.23
C ILE A 667 8.65 22.06 -22.96
N ASP A 668 8.10 21.33 -21.99
CA ASP A 668 8.56 19.98 -21.59
C ASP A 668 7.82 18.83 -22.31
N GLU A 669 6.92 19.14 -23.26
CA GLU A 669 6.13 18.14 -23.98
C GLU A 669 6.88 17.65 -25.21
N ASP A 670 7.22 16.36 -25.20
CA ASP A 670 7.93 15.65 -26.26
C ASP A 670 7.19 15.82 -27.60
N ASP A 671 7.82 16.50 -28.57
CA ASP A 671 7.33 16.65 -29.95
C ASP A 671 6.90 15.30 -30.55
N SER A 672 7.43 14.19 -30.02
CA SER A 672 7.03 12.80 -30.29
C SER A 672 5.53 12.56 -30.19
N LEU A 673 4.85 13.08 -29.16
CA LEU A 673 3.43 12.84 -28.94
C LEU A 673 2.57 13.63 -29.94
N VAL A 674 3.00 14.84 -30.30
CA VAL A 674 2.34 15.71 -31.28
C VAL A 674 2.49 15.14 -32.70
N LEU A 675 3.65 14.57 -33.02
CA LEU A 675 3.92 13.84 -34.28
C LEU A 675 3.24 12.46 -34.31
N TYR A 676 3.12 11.80 -33.17
CA TYR A 676 2.28 10.62 -33.00
C TYR A 676 0.80 10.94 -33.22
N ASN A 677 0.32 12.08 -32.75
CA ASN A 677 -1.05 12.56 -32.99
C ASN A 677 -1.33 12.91 -34.46
N TYR A 678 -0.31 13.01 -35.34
CA TYR A 678 -0.55 13.00 -36.79
C TYR A 678 -1.00 11.63 -37.31
N SER A 679 -0.60 10.54 -36.67
CA SER A 679 -0.96 9.18 -37.10
C SER A 679 -2.48 8.96 -37.02
N CYS A 680 -3.16 9.52 -36.00
CA CYS A 680 -4.61 9.43 -35.84
C CYS A 680 -5.38 10.01 -37.03
N LEU A 681 -4.86 11.09 -37.64
CA LEU A 681 -5.44 11.78 -38.80
C LEU A 681 -5.02 11.17 -40.13
N LEU A 682 -3.81 10.61 -40.23
CA LEU A 682 -3.31 9.94 -41.43
C LEU A 682 -4.08 8.65 -41.75
N LEU A 683 -4.60 7.96 -40.73
CA LEU A 683 -5.47 6.78 -40.88
C LEU A 683 -6.87 7.09 -41.44
N LYS A 684 -7.24 8.38 -41.49
CA LYS A 684 -8.57 8.92 -41.76
C LYS A 684 -8.58 9.80 -43.04
N LEU A 685 -7.59 9.62 -43.93
CA LEU A 685 -7.46 10.42 -45.17
C LEU A 685 -7.88 9.63 -46.42
N PRO A 686 -8.91 10.09 -47.14
CA PRO A 686 -9.22 9.55 -48.45
C PRO A 686 -8.19 10.02 -49.48
N GLY A 687 -7.61 9.06 -50.19
CA GLY A 687 -6.49 9.28 -51.12
C GLY A 687 -5.30 8.36 -50.86
N ILE A 688 -5.16 7.84 -49.64
CA ILE A 688 -4.28 6.69 -49.35
C ILE A 688 -5.01 5.37 -49.68
N HIS A 689 -6.35 5.35 -49.61
CA HIS A 689 -7.18 4.16 -49.80
C HIS A 689 -7.46 3.72 -51.25
N GLN A 690 -7.08 4.50 -52.28
CA GLN A 690 -7.55 4.24 -53.66
C GLN A 690 -6.61 3.45 -54.56
N ASN A 691 -5.46 2.95 -54.09
CA ASN A 691 -4.69 1.94 -54.82
C ASN A 691 -3.85 1.09 -53.87
N TYR A 692 -3.86 -0.22 -54.14
CA TYR A 692 -3.06 -1.30 -53.57
C TYR A 692 -3.73 -2.19 -52.51
N ALA A 693 -3.53 -3.49 -52.75
CA ALA A 693 -3.77 -4.59 -51.86
C ALA A 693 -2.89 -4.43 -50.62
N ASP A 694 -3.47 -3.95 -49.53
CA ASP A 694 -3.30 -4.48 -48.18
C ASP A 694 -3.92 -3.50 -47.20
N ARG A 695 -5.17 -3.81 -46.78
CA ARG A 695 -5.80 -3.19 -45.61
C ARG A 695 -4.99 -3.40 -44.32
N ASP A 696 -4.04 -4.34 -44.33
CA ASP A 696 -3.27 -4.79 -43.17
C ASP A 696 -1.89 -4.11 -43.01
N ALA A 697 -1.45 -3.28 -43.97
CA ALA A 697 -0.08 -2.74 -44.00
C ALA A 697 0.13 -1.45 -43.16
N ILE A 698 -0.93 -0.76 -42.74
CA ILE A 698 -0.85 0.55 -42.05
C ILE A 698 -1.64 0.51 -40.72
N TYR A 699 -1.56 -0.57 -39.95
CA TYR A 699 -2.29 -0.68 -38.67
C TYR A 699 -1.46 -0.37 -37.42
N LEU A 700 -0.13 -0.28 -37.51
CA LEU A 700 0.74 -0.04 -36.35
C LEU A 700 1.81 0.98 -36.68
N PHE A 701 1.41 2.25 -36.74
CA PHE A 701 2.32 3.36 -36.89
C PHE A 701 2.60 4.02 -35.53
N PHE A 702 3.78 3.69 -35.02
CA PHE A 702 4.54 4.32 -33.93
C PHE A 702 4.24 3.85 -32.49
N SER A 703 5.18 3.08 -31.94
CA SER A 703 5.55 3.16 -30.53
C SER A 703 7.08 3.03 -30.46
N ASN A 704 7.75 3.82 -29.61
CA ASN A 704 9.20 3.73 -29.36
C ASN A 704 10.11 3.89 -30.60
N LEU A 705 9.82 4.85 -31.48
CA LEU A 705 10.57 5.06 -32.73
C LEU A 705 10.59 3.82 -33.66
N LYS A 706 9.64 2.89 -33.50
CA LYS A 706 9.50 1.72 -34.37
C LYS A 706 8.37 1.91 -35.38
N MET A 707 8.65 1.53 -36.62
CA MET A 707 7.72 1.44 -37.74
C MET A 707 7.71 -0.02 -38.20
N VAL A 708 6.53 -0.63 -38.28
CA VAL A 708 6.39 -2.01 -38.77
C VAL A 708 5.65 -1.98 -40.10
N LEU A 709 6.33 -2.40 -41.16
CA LEU A 709 5.77 -2.52 -42.50
C LEU A 709 5.50 -4.00 -42.79
N ARG A 710 4.30 -4.31 -43.29
CA ARG A 710 3.97 -5.65 -43.75
C ARG A 710 3.95 -5.65 -45.28
N VAL A 711 4.87 -6.38 -45.89
CA VAL A 711 5.00 -6.47 -47.36
C VAL A 711 5.07 -7.95 -47.75
N ASP A 712 4.13 -8.41 -48.58
CA ASP A 712 4.05 -9.80 -49.07
C ASP A 712 4.18 -10.88 -47.97
N GLY A 713 3.58 -10.62 -46.80
CA GLY A 713 3.59 -11.54 -45.66
C GLY A 713 4.83 -11.48 -44.76
N ILE A 714 5.78 -10.61 -45.06
CA ILE A 714 6.98 -10.37 -44.26
C ILE A 714 6.77 -9.11 -43.40
N ASN A 715 7.06 -9.20 -42.11
CA ASN A 715 7.07 -8.06 -41.21
C ASN A 715 8.47 -7.44 -41.22
N ILE A 716 8.59 -6.20 -41.70
CA ILE A 716 9.79 -5.39 -41.66
C ILE A 716 9.66 -4.43 -40.49
N VAL A 717 10.48 -4.59 -39.46
CA VAL A 717 10.54 -3.65 -38.34
C VAL A 717 11.71 -2.69 -38.56
N ILE A 718 11.39 -1.41 -38.72
CA ILE A 718 12.33 -0.30 -38.84
C ILE A 718 12.33 0.43 -37.50
N GLN A 719 13.47 0.40 -36.80
CA GLN A 719 13.64 1.22 -35.60
C GLN A 719 14.52 2.42 -35.88
N PHE A 720 13.94 3.61 -35.71
CA PHE A 720 14.64 4.88 -35.80
C PHE A 720 15.37 5.18 -34.49
N GLN A 721 16.56 5.76 -34.59
CA GLN A 721 17.39 6.06 -33.42
C GLN A 721 17.02 7.40 -32.75
N GLU A 722 16.49 8.36 -33.51
CA GLU A 722 16.11 9.68 -33.00
C GLU A 722 14.84 10.19 -33.71
N LEU A 723 13.97 10.89 -32.96
CA LEU A 723 12.71 11.44 -33.46
C LEU A 723 12.91 12.49 -34.56
N ASP A 724 13.93 13.33 -34.43
CA ASP A 724 14.27 14.38 -35.41
C ASP A 724 14.54 13.82 -36.81
N PHE A 725 15.05 12.59 -36.87
CA PHE A 725 15.30 11.90 -38.10
C PHE A 725 14.00 11.41 -38.75
N LEU A 726 13.12 10.79 -37.96
CA LEU A 726 11.78 10.39 -38.40
C LEU A 726 11.02 11.60 -38.97
N ASN A 727 11.09 12.75 -38.28
CA ASN A 727 10.46 13.99 -38.71
C ASN A 727 11.01 14.49 -40.05
N ARG A 728 12.33 14.40 -40.26
CA ARG A 728 12.95 14.70 -41.55
C ARG A 728 12.49 13.74 -42.64
N VAL A 729 12.42 12.44 -42.37
CA VAL A 729 11.98 11.45 -43.36
C VAL A 729 10.52 11.69 -43.79
N VAL A 730 9.62 11.89 -42.82
CA VAL A 730 8.19 12.16 -43.08
C VAL A 730 7.97 13.53 -43.75
N SER A 731 8.83 14.52 -43.45
CA SER A 731 8.74 15.85 -44.09
C SER A 731 9.38 15.94 -45.47
N LEU A 732 10.42 15.14 -45.75
CA LEU A 732 11.15 15.15 -47.02
C LEU A 732 10.52 14.25 -48.07
N TYR A 733 9.83 13.18 -47.67
CA TYR A 733 9.24 12.22 -48.59
C TYR A 733 7.73 12.13 -48.36
N ASN A 734 6.96 12.18 -49.45
CA ASN A 734 5.61 11.60 -49.41
C ASN A 734 5.77 10.13 -49.00
N ILE A 735 5.01 9.63 -48.02
CA ILE A 735 5.03 8.21 -47.61
C ILE A 735 4.99 7.27 -48.82
N ARG A 736 4.30 7.68 -49.90
CA ARG A 736 4.30 6.98 -51.18
C ARG A 736 5.67 6.91 -51.86
N GLN A 737 6.42 8.01 -51.91
CA GLN A 737 7.81 8.02 -52.45
C GLN A 737 8.77 7.21 -51.57
N PHE A 738 8.55 7.20 -50.25
CA PHE A 738 9.33 6.36 -49.33
C PHE A 738 9.05 4.87 -49.56
N LEU A 739 7.78 4.48 -49.72
CA LEU A 739 7.38 3.10 -50.02
C LEU A 739 7.79 2.67 -51.44
N ASP A 740 7.68 3.56 -52.44
CA ASP A 740 8.14 3.30 -53.81
C ASP A 740 9.66 3.07 -53.85
N CYS A 741 10.44 3.82 -53.07
CA CYS A 741 11.88 3.55 -52.91
C CYS A 741 12.16 2.17 -52.32
N PHE A 742 11.34 1.67 -51.40
CA PHE A 742 11.48 0.32 -50.84
C PHE A 742 11.04 -0.77 -51.82
N HIS A 743 10.03 -0.51 -52.64
CA HIS A 743 9.48 -1.48 -53.59
C HIS A 743 10.42 -1.77 -54.79
N ASP A 744 11.32 -0.82 -55.11
CA ASP A 744 12.29 -0.91 -56.22
C ASP A 744 13.69 -1.45 -55.81
N MET A 745 13.96 -1.72 -54.52
CA MET A 745 15.28 -2.17 -54.06
C MET A 745 15.50 -3.68 -54.23
N GLN A 746 16.46 -4.09 -55.08
CA GLN A 746 16.99 -5.46 -55.10
C GLN A 746 18.08 -5.64 -54.02
N GLU A 747 18.21 -6.86 -53.47
CA GLU A 747 19.11 -7.27 -52.35
C GLU A 747 20.56 -6.75 -52.40
N GLY A 748 21.07 -6.30 -53.55
CA GLY A 748 22.45 -5.83 -53.73
C GLY A 748 22.70 -4.33 -53.50
N GLU A 749 21.67 -3.49 -53.36
CA GLU A 749 21.84 -2.02 -53.30
C GLU A 749 21.75 -1.40 -51.89
N LEU A 750 21.89 -2.21 -50.83
CA LEU A 750 21.86 -1.73 -49.43
C LEU A 750 23.11 -0.97 -48.96
N TYR A 751 24.20 -0.97 -49.73
CA TYR A 751 25.49 -0.40 -49.32
C TYR A 751 25.62 1.14 -49.27
N PRO A 752 24.80 1.98 -49.95
CA PRO A 752 24.93 3.44 -49.83
C PRO A 752 24.07 4.07 -48.70
N TYR A 753 23.21 3.29 -48.04
CA TYR A 753 22.26 3.79 -47.03
C TYR A 753 22.55 3.27 -45.62
N GLU A 754 23.83 2.97 -45.32
CA GLU A 754 24.33 2.50 -44.01
C GLU A 754 24.05 3.46 -42.82
N TRP A 755 23.50 4.66 -43.07
CA TRP A 755 23.05 5.63 -42.05
C TRP A 755 21.58 5.47 -41.64
N LEU A 756 20.84 4.50 -42.21
CA LEU A 756 19.38 4.46 -42.18
C LEU A 756 18.84 3.18 -41.51
N ALA A 757 18.78 3.19 -40.18
CA ALA A 757 18.05 2.24 -39.32
C ALA A 757 18.53 0.78 -39.28
N ILE A 758 18.38 0.15 -38.11
CA ILE A 758 18.60 -1.28 -37.91
C ILE A 758 17.32 -1.99 -38.37
N MET A 759 17.36 -2.68 -39.51
CA MET A 759 16.25 -3.52 -39.97
C MET A 759 16.32 -4.91 -39.33
N TRP A 760 15.23 -5.37 -38.72
CA TRP A 760 15.08 -6.76 -38.32
C TRP A 760 14.13 -7.47 -39.30
N SER A 761 14.59 -8.57 -39.88
CA SER A 761 13.75 -9.56 -40.52
C SER A 761 13.53 -10.70 -39.53
N SER A 762 12.28 -10.96 -39.14
CA SER A 762 11.93 -12.15 -38.36
C SER A 762 11.54 -13.27 -39.33
N ASN A 763 12.52 -13.88 -39.98
CA ASN A 763 12.40 -15.26 -40.47
C ASN A 763 13.80 -15.86 -40.64
N ASP A 764 13.96 -17.06 -40.09
CA ASP A 764 15.19 -17.84 -39.99
C ASP A 764 15.99 -17.90 -41.30
N HIS A 765 17.02 -17.07 -41.42
CA HIS A 765 18.37 -17.38 -41.92
C HIS A 765 19.26 -16.16 -41.65
N GLU A 766 20.28 -16.34 -40.81
CA GLU A 766 21.13 -15.29 -40.23
C GLU A 766 21.69 -14.28 -41.25
N ILE A 767 21.46 -12.98 -40.98
CA ILE A 767 22.42 -11.93 -41.31
C ILE A 767 22.52 -10.99 -40.10
N ASN A 768 23.63 -11.08 -39.37
CA ASN A 768 24.01 -10.16 -38.30
C ASN A 768 24.65 -8.89 -38.90
N PHE A 769 24.20 -7.70 -38.49
CA PHE A 769 25.05 -6.52 -38.54
C PHE A 769 24.99 -5.73 -37.22
N TYR A 770 26.19 -5.40 -36.75
CA TYR A 770 26.50 -4.84 -35.44
C TYR A 770 26.26 -3.32 -35.41
N THR A 771 25.84 -2.84 -34.25
CA THR A 771 25.80 -1.42 -33.85
C THR A 771 27.09 -0.69 -34.23
N ILE A 772 27.01 0.39 -35.01
CA ILE A 772 28.11 1.32 -35.23
C ILE A 772 27.80 2.60 -34.45
N TYR A 773 28.64 2.91 -33.47
CA TYR A 773 28.64 4.18 -32.74
C TYR A 773 29.33 5.27 -33.56
N PHE A 774 28.78 6.48 -33.56
CA PHE A 774 29.55 7.71 -33.75
C PHE A 774 29.19 8.72 -32.66
#